data_AF-A0A9X3MRE4-F1
#
_entry.id   AF-A0A9X3MRE4-F1
#
_cell.length_a   1.000
_cell.length_b   1.000
_cell.length_c   1.000
_cell.angle_alpha   90.00
_cell.angle_beta   90.00
_cell.angle_gamma   90.00
#
_symmetry.space_group_name_H-M   'P 1'
#
loop_
_entity.id
_entity.type
_entity.pdbx_description
1 polymer ?
#
loop_
_entity_poly.entity_id
_entity_poly.type
_entity_poly.pdbx_seq_one_letter_code
_entity_poly.pdbx_strand_id
1 'polypeptide(L)'
;MAAVEEHLPQNRPRRLAFVALAGLTLVALVSAYLYRNRGGPLLLGACAGVGIALSVAAGLAWLKPVTDLAVAVRPLGVPLLLVLAAGTIESPLPLQLLAGAVAFLIAWNLLVKPEIPEAEAVGSEVLQRLGGWPGARQLARGAAKVLFTVAIVWTVRESGSEALEERGGFASLWFAGALTLLLVALALRIAGYATSRLRFAVSLLAFAAGYRVVMQIGIVPGYTLLQKHTPWLSAGLLLLLAAAGVVLAGIWELVAPRLKPGRGLRGDAWKAGQAEFDSPARTARLRSLGLASCVLAALALFVAMVLSANAGRASGVLDSRLGAGPPGRATLTPAEMTDDQLARTYAPVLVFSARERWAPEPVTGFLKDVRVNNWNGEPVEGAHVRSLTSCPGIVPAPCYSLTIDCSAGGDSCAGGHTHPSGEQGRDGTVYVRVFRREKPPEDDSPNPFGPFGPWGEPTTILLQYWLFYRYDEWVSPVVAGQLEQHHEADWEAVTIGFADDRPLFMGLSEHCGGQWYPWKDVKTTGAQPRVRPLVAVATGSHANYLYPNPAQAPDWTGCASMPARTTTLLSYASNIRDRTGADWSWEPRRFVPVNGRTYPMNIVARWAPYSRTELVTPYRRQRLGQDAFGPATPSLQLLWSQPMRTIFHSRTWHPGAS
;
A
#
# COMPACT_ATOMS: atom_id res chain seq x y z
N MET A 1 -52.82 -63.93 -7.38
CA MET A 1 -52.20 -64.01 -6.04
C MET A 1 -50.98 -63.09 -6.06
N ALA A 2 -51.10 -61.80 -5.76
CA ALA A 2 -51.52 -61.15 -4.51
C ALA A 2 -50.38 -60.97 -3.51
N ALA A 3 -50.18 -59.69 -3.14
CA ALA A 3 -49.57 -59.15 -1.94
C ALA A 3 -48.06 -59.36 -1.72
N VAL A 4 -47.27 -58.27 -1.86
CA VAL A 4 -46.64 -57.53 -0.75
C VAL A 4 -46.28 -56.13 -1.28
N GLU A 5 -47.20 -55.17 -1.14
CA GLU A 5 -46.93 -53.73 -1.33
C GLU A 5 -47.10 -53.07 0.03
N GLU A 6 -46.04 -53.16 0.85
CA GLU A 6 -46.04 -52.72 2.23
C GLU A 6 -45.71 -51.21 2.31
N HIS A 7 -46.53 -50.52 3.10
CA HIS A 7 -46.58 -49.08 3.30
C HIS A 7 -45.23 -48.43 3.65
N LEU A 8 -44.66 -47.65 2.73
CA LEU A 8 -43.71 -46.60 3.10
C LEU A 8 -44.46 -45.29 3.39
N PRO A 9 -44.29 -44.68 4.57
CA PRO A 9 -45.08 -43.53 4.99
C PRO A 9 -44.79 -42.31 4.12
N GLN A 10 -45.82 -41.83 3.41
CA GLN A 10 -45.82 -40.64 2.53
C GLN A 10 -45.43 -39.30 3.21
N ASN A 11 -45.11 -39.31 4.51
CA ASN A 11 -44.74 -38.11 5.29
C ASN A 11 -43.23 -37.87 5.48
N ARG A 12 -42.35 -38.78 5.01
CA ARG A 12 -40.88 -38.59 5.08
C ARG A 12 -40.34 -37.30 4.41
N PRO A 13 -40.77 -36.89 3.20
CA PRO A 13 -40.20 -35.71 2.55
C PRO A 13 -40.61 -34.40 3.22
N ARG A 14 -41.81 -34.33 3.83
CA ARG A 14 -42.25 -33.15 4.61
C ARG A 14 -41.48 -33.01 5.92
N ARG A 15 -41.18 -34.12 6.62
CA ARG A 15 -40.35 -34.10 7.83
C ARG A 15 -38.90 -33.70 7.55
N LEU A 16 -38.30 -34.17 6.44
CA LEU A 16 -36.95 -33.77 6.04
C LEU A 16 -36.87 -32.29 5.64
N ALA A 17 -37.86 -31.77 4.90
CA ALA A 17 -37.91 -30.35 4.56
C ALA A 17 -38.08 -29.46 5.79
N PHE A 18 -38.91 -29.87 6.75
CA PHE A 18 -39.13 -29.14 8.00
C PHE A 18 -37.88 -29.13 8.89
N VAL A 19 -37.18 -30.27 9.01
CA VAL A 19 -35.92 -30.37 9.77
C VAL A 19 -34.81 -29.54 9.12
N ALA A 20 -34.71 -29.53 7.78
CA ALA A 20 -33.74 -28.71 7.07
C ALA A 20 -34.03 -27.20 7.24
N LEU A 21 -35.30 -26.79 7.14
CA LEU A 21 -35.70 -25.39 7.33
C LEU A 21 -35.51 -24.92 8.78
N ALA A 22 -35.84 -25.77 9.77
CA ALA A 22 -35.60 -25.49 11.18
C ALA A 22 -34.10 -25.39 11.51
N GLY A 23 -33.27 -26.28 10.94
CA GLY A 23 -31.82 -26.24 11.08
C GLY A 23 -31.21 -24.97 10.49
N LEU A 24 -31.64 -24.57 9.29
CA LEU A 24 -31.19 -23.33 8.65
C LEU A 24 -31.64 -22.07 9.39
N THR A 25 -32.87 -22.06 9.93
CA THR A 25 -33.39 -20.95 10.73
C THR A 25 -32.59 -20.81 12.04
N LEU A 26 -32.24 -21.93 12.68
CA LEU A 26 -31.40 -21.94 13.87
C LEU A 26 -29.98 -21.45 13.57
N VAL A 27 -29.37 -21.90 12.46
CA VAL A 27 -28.04 -21.43 12.02
C VAL A 27 -28.06 -19.93 11.70
N ALA A 28 -29.11 -19.41 11.07
CA ALA A 28 -29.25 -17.99 10.77
C ALA A 28 -29.42 -17.15 12.04
N LEU A 29 -30.25 -17.58 12.99
CA LEU A 29 -30.46 -16.90 14.28
C LEU A 29 -29.20 -16.93 15.15
N VAL A 30 -28.49 -18.06 15.20
CA VAL A 30 -27.22 -18.21 15.91
C VAL A 30 -26.11 -17.39 15.26
N SER A 31 -26.04 -17.34 13.93
CA SER A 31 -25.07 -16.49 13.21
C SER A 31 -25.34 -14.99 13.42
N ALA A 32 -26.61 -14.57 13.45
CA ALA A 32 -27.00 -13.19 13.76
C ALA A 32 -26.70 -12.81 15.21
N TYR A 33 -26.87 -13.74 16.16
CA TYR A 33 -26.50 -13.56 17.56
C TYR A 33 -24.98 -13.50 17.77
N LEU A 34 -24.22 -14.35 17.08
CA LEU A 34 -22.76 -14.44 17.18
C LEU A 34 -22.02 -13.33 16.42
N TYR A 35 -22.61 -12.73 15.38
CA TYR A 35 -22.08 -11.50 14.75
C TYR A 35 -21.92 -10.36 15.77
N ARG A 36 -22.65 -10.41 16.89
CA ARG A 36 -22.59 -9.42 17.97
C ARG A 36 -21.48 -9.68 19.00
N ASN A 37 -20.96 -10.90 19.11
CA ASN A 37 -19.99 -11.30 20.13
C ASN A 37 -18.73 -11.93 19.48
N ARG A 38 -17.54 -11.38 19.76
CA ARG A 38 -16.23 -11.60 19.07
C ARG A 38 -15.63 -13.03 19.06
N GLY A 39 -16.41 -14.11 19.02
CA GLY A 39 -15.96 -15.52 19.08
C GLY A 39 -16.30 -16.42 17.88
N GLY A 40 -16.80 -15.87 16.76
CA GLY A 40 -17.44 -16.63 15.68
C GLY A 40 -16.64 -17.66 14.83
N PRO A 41 -15.31 -17.62 14.63
CA PRO A 41 -14.68 -18.42 13.57
C PRO A 41 -14.55 -19.93 13.87
N LEU A 42 -14.33 -20.33 15.12
CA LEU A 42 -14.09 -21.74 15.48
C LEU A 42 -15.37 -22.60 15.48
N LEU A 43 -16.51 -22.01 15.84
CA LEU A 43 -17.81 -22.69 15.83
C LEU A 43 -18.43 -22.77 14.43
N LEU A 44 -18.17 -21.78 13.56
CA LEU A 44 -18.49 -21.84 12.13
C LEU A 44 -17.80 -23.02 11.44
N GLY A 45 -16.53 -23.29 11.79
CA GLY A 45 -15.79 -24.46 11.32
C GLY A 45 -16.39 -25.80 11.80
N ALA A 46 -16.83 -25.87 13.05
CA ALA A 46 -17.43 -27.08 13.62
C ALA A 46 -18.82 -27.39 13.04
N CYS A 47 -19.68 -26.38 12.85
CA CYS A 47 -20.99 -26.55 12.21
C CYS A 47 -20.87 -26.91 10.72
N ALA A 48 -19.88 -26.35 10.01
CA ALA A 48 -19.56 -26.74 8.64
C ALA A 48 -19.08 -28.21 8.58
N GLY A 49 -18.24 -28.64 9.52
CA GLY A 49 -17.74 -30.01 9.60
C GLY A 49 -18.84 -31.06 9.79
N VAL A 50 -19.82 -30.80 10.65
CA VAL A 50 -20.95 -31.72 10.89
C VAL A 50 -21.95 -31.73 9.72
N GLY A 51 -22.13 -30.60 9.03
CA GLY A 51 -22.97 -30.51 7.82
C GLY A 51 -22.38 -31.25 6.61
N ILE A 52 -21.06 -31.24 6.46
CA ILE A 52 -20.33 -31.94 5.40
C ILE A 52 -20.37 -33.47 5.60
N ALA A 53 -20.35 -33.94 6.86
CA ALA A 53 -20.33 -35.36 7.18
C ALA A 53 -21.67 -36.09 6.94
N LEU A 54 -22.82 -35.40 6.92
CA LEU A 54 -24.14 -36.05 6.92
C LEU A 54 -24.86 -36.15 5.56
N SER A 55 -24.31 -35.64 4.45
CA SER A 55 -24.94 -35.86 3.14
C SER A 55 -23.99 -35.64 1.96
N VAL A 56 -23.27 -36.66 1.53
CA VAL A 56 -22.28 -36.52 0.44
C VAL A 56 -22.94 -36.32 -0.94
N ALA A 57 -24.06 -36.98 -1.25
CA ALA A 57 -24.73 -36.80 -2.55
C ALA A 57 -25.69 -35.59 -2.61
N ALA A 58 -26.44 -35.31 -1.53
CA ALA A 58 -27.27 -34.09 -1.45
C ALA A 58 -26.42 -32.84 -1.15
N GLY A 59 -25.29 -32.99 -0.44
CA GLY A 59 -24.32 -31.93 -0.19
C GLY A 59 -23.58 -31.51 -1.46
N LEU A 60 -23.23 -32.42 -2.36
CA LEU A 60 -22.65 -32.05 -3.66
C LEU A 60 -23.61 -31.25 -4.54
N ALA A 61 -24.92 -31.60 -4.53
CA ALA A 61 -25.93 -30.82 -5.24
C ALA A 61 -26.23 -29.47 -4.56
N TRP A 62 -26.18 -29.39 -3.22
CA TRP A 62 -26.32 -28.14 -2.48
C TRP A 62 -25.14 -27.19 -2.68
N LEU A 63 -23.95 -27.75 -2.92
CA LEU A 63 -22.76 -26.99 -3.27
C LEU A 63 -22.81 -26.45 -4.69
N LYS A 64 -23.68 -26.93 -5.60
CA LYS A 64 -23.67 -26.50 -7.00
C LYS A 64 -23.72 -24.96 -7.18
N PRO A 65 -24.59 -24.19 -6.52
CA PRO A 65 -24.55 -22.72 -6.62
C PRO A 65 -23.30 -22.09 -6.00
N VAL A 66 -22.68 -22.73 -5.01
CA VAL A 66 -21.40 -22.29 -4.42
C VAL A 66 -20.27 -22.57 -5.41
N THR A 67 -20.24 -23.77 -6.00
CA THR A 67 -19.28 -24.19 -7.02
C THR A 67 -19.40 -23.33 -8.27
N ASP A 68 -20.63 -23.06 -8.74
CA ASP A 68 -20.89 -22.20 -9.90
C ASP A 68 -20.44 -20.75 -9.64
N LEU A 69 -20.64 -20.24 -8.41
CA LEU A 69 -20.14 -18.93 -8.02
C LEU A 69 -18.61 -18.93 -7.95
N ALA A 70 -18.00 -19.97 -7.36
CA ALA A 70 -16.56 -20.14 -7.29
C ALA A 70 -15.94 -20.19 -8.70
N VAL A 71 -16.53 -20.94 -9.63
CA VAL A 71 -16.15 -20.98 -11.05
C VAL A 71 -16.30 -19.60 -11.69
N ALA A 72 -17.40 -18.88 -11.41
CA ALA A 72 -17.60 -17.54 -11.94
C ALA A 72 -16.52 -16.56 -11.49
N VAL A 73 -16.14 -16.56 -10.21
CA VAL A 73 -15.13 -15.63 -9.67
C VAL A 73 -13.69 -16.10 -9.85
N ARG A 74 -13.46 -17.39 -10.15
CA ARG A 74 -12.13 -18.00 -10.26
C ARG A 74 -11.13 -17.20 -11.11
N PRO A 75 -11.48 -16.66 -12.29
CA PRO A 75 -10.52 -15.92 -13.12
C PRO A 75 -10.07 -14.59 -12.54
N LEU A 76 -10.77 -14.06 -11.53
CA LEU A 76 -10.30 -12.89 -10.76
C LEU A 76 -9.02 -13.22 -9.96
N GLY A 77 -8.71 -14.51 -9.76
CA GLY A 77 -7.45 -14.95 -9.17
C GLY A 77 -6.21 -14.68 -10.04
N VAL A 78 -6.36 -14.49 -11.36
CA VAL A 78 -5.22 -14.24 -12.27
C VAL A 78 -4.47 -12.96 -11.90
N PRO A 79 -5.12 -11.78 -11.81
CA PRO A 79 -4.43 -10.56 -11.38
C PRO A 79 -3.95 -10.62 -9.93
N LEU A 80 -4.61 -11.37 -9.05
CA LEU A 80 -4.13 -11.59 -7.69
C LEU A 80 -2.79 -12.35 -7.67
N LEU A 81 -2.67 -13.42 -8.45
CA LEU A 81 -1.42 -14.17 -8.59
C LEU A 81 -0.30 -13.33 -9.20
N LEU A 82 -0.64 -12.42 -10.12
CA LEU A 82 0.31 -11.47 -10.68
C LEU A 82 0.85 -10.51 -9.61
N VAL A 83 -0.03 -9.97 -8.76
CA VAL A 83 0.36 -9.13 -7.61
C VAL A 83 1.25 -9.91 -6.65
N LEU A 84 0.92 -11.17 -6.36
CA LEU A 84 1.76 -12.02 -5.50
C LEU A 84 3.14 -12.31 -6.12
N ALA A 85 3.20 -12.64 -7.42
CA ALA A 85 4.44 -12.91 -8.12
C ALA A 85 5.34 -11.68 -8.18
N ALA A 86 4.77 -10.52 -8.49
CA ALA A 86 5.52 -9.29 -8.57
C ALA A 86 6.02 -8.82 -7.18
N GLY A 87 5.42 -9.31 -6.08
CA GLY A 87 5.94 -9.13 -4.73
C GLY A 87 7.34 -9.74 -4.51
N THR A 88 7.80 -10.56 -5.45
CA THR A 88 9.15 -11.15 -5.43
C THR A 88 10.20 -10.34 -6.19
N ILE A 89 9.88 -9.19 -6.79
CA ILE A 89 10.76 -8.42 -7.71
C ILE A 89 12.13 -8.03 -7.15
N GLU A 90 12.29 -8.04 -5.82
CA GLU A 90 13.57 -7.77 -5.17
C GLU A 90 14.27 -9.01 -4.63
N SER A 91 13.65 -10.17 -4.77
CA SER A 91 14.31 -11.45 -4.50
C SER A 91 15.43 -11.68 -5.51
N PRO A 92 16.42 -12.55 -5.23
CA PRO A 92 17.37 -12.99 -6.25
C PRO A 92 16.65 -13.46 -7.51
N LEU A 93 17.19 -13.14 -8.69
CA LEU A 93 16.58 -13.46 -9.99
C LEU A 93 16.02 -14.90 -10.08
N PRO A 94 16.68 -15.96 -9.58
CA PRO A 94 16.11 -17.31 -9.59
C PRO A 94 14.77 -17.44 -8.87
N LEU A 95 14.59 -16.75 -7.73
CA LEU A 95 13.34 -16.77 -6.97
C LEU A 95 12.25 -15.96 -7.67
N GLN A 96 12.59 -14.84 -8.33
CA GLN A 96 11.67 -14.10 -9.19
C GLN A 96 11.13 -14.98 -10.33
N LEU A 97 12.04 -15.66 -11.04
CA LEU A 97 11.70 -16.55 -12.14
C LEU A 97 10.85 -17.73 -11.64
N LEU A 98 11.19 -18.32 -10.49
CA LEU A 98 10.41 -19.39 -9.88
C LEU A 98 9.00 -18.93 -9.48
N ALA A 99 8.88 -17.79 -8.79
CA ALA A 99 7.60 -17.24 -8.38
C ALA A 99 6.71 -16.88 -9.58
N GLY A 100 7.29 -16.25 -10.61
CA GLY A 100 6.62 -15.96 -11.87
C GLY A 100 6.16 -17.24 -12.59
N ALA A 101 7.03 -18.26 -12.66
CA ALA A 101 6.69 -19.54 -13.28
C ALA A 101 5.57 -20.28 -12.52
N VAL A 102 5.64 -20.34 -11.18
CA VAL A 102 4.60 -20.95 -10.33
C VAL A 102 3.28 -20.21 -10.47
N ALA A 103 3.29 -18.88 -10.38
CA ALA A 103 2.09 -18.06 -10.57
C ALA A 103 1.48 -18.25 -11.96
N PHE A 104 2.32 -18.30 -13.01
CA PHE A 104 1.88 -18.59 -14.37
C PHE A 104 1.27 -19.99 -14.49
N LEU A 105 1.91 -21.02 -13.94
CA LEU A 105 1.41 -22.40 -13.99
C LEU A 105 0.07 -22.54 -13.25
N ILE A 106 -0.08 -21.89 -12.09
CA ILE A 106 -1.34 -21.85 -11.34
C ILE A 106 -2.40 -21.10 -12.15
N ALA A 107 -2.09 -19.88 -12.62
CA ALA A 107 -3.03 -19.08 -13.41
C ALA A 107 -3.48 -19.82 -14.67
N TRP A 108 -2.54 -20.42 -15.39
CA TRP A 108 -2.81 -21.17 -16.61
C TRP A 108 -3.62 -22.43 -16.33
N ASN A 109 -3.16 -23.32 -15.45
CA ASN A 109 -3.80 -24.64 -15.29
C ASN A 109 -5.07 -24.60 -14.45
N LEU A 110 -5.13 -23.76 -13.42
CA LEU A 110 -6.28 -23.74 -12.51
C LEU A 110 -7.32 -22.68 -12.89
N LEU A 111 -6.92 -21.54 -13.46
CA LEU A 111 -7.82 -20.41 -13.69
C LEU A 111 -8.23 -20.22 -15.16
N VAL A 112 -7.29 -20.33 -16.11
CA VAL A 112 -7.53 -20.04 -17.54
C VAL A 112 -7.90 -21.29 -18.33
N LYS A 113 -7.08 -22.34 -18.30
CA LYS A 113 -7.25 -23.57 -19.10
C LYS A 113 -8.63 -24.20 -18.98
N PRO A 114 -9.25 -24.32 -17.78
CA PRO A 114 -10.56 -24.95 -17.67
C PRO A 114 -11.70 -24.11 -18.28
N GLU A 115 -11.45 -22.86 -18.65
CA GLU A 115 -12.42 -21.97 -19.29
C GLU A 115 -12.26 -21.93 -20.82
N ILE A 116 -11.17 -22.48 -21.37
CA ILE A 116 -10.87 -22.46 -22.81
C ILE A 116 -11.97 -23.11 -23.66
N PRO A 117 -12.52 -24.30 -23.31
CA PRO A 117 -13.55 -24.92 -24.15
C PRO A 117 -14.80 -24.04 -24.31
N GLU A 118 -15.23 -23.37 -23.24
CA GLU A 118 -16.35 -22.41 -23.30
C GLU A 118 -15.98 -21.18 -24.15
N ALA A 119 -14.75 -20.67 -24.01
CA ALA A 119 -14.26 -19.53 -24.78
C ALA A 119 -14.11 -19.83 -26.28
N GLU A 120 -13.67 -21.02 -26.67
CA GLU A 120 -13.57 -21.47 -28.06
C GLU A 120 -14.96 -21.64 -28.70
N ALA A 121 -15.92 -22.20 -27.96
CA ALA A 121 -17.31 -22.31 -28.43
C ALA A 121 -17.93 -20.94 -28.72
N VAL A 122 -17.77 -19.97 -27.81
CA VAL A 122 -18.23 -18.60 -28.02
C VAL A 122 -17.45 -17.90 -29.13
N GLY A 123 -16.13 -18.09 -29.17
CA GLY A 123 -15.25 -17.48 -30.17
C GLY A 123 -15.58 -17.93 -31.58
N SER A 124 -15.84 -19.23 -31.78
CA SER A 124 -16.26 -19.80 -33.07
C SER A 124 -17.65 -19.34 -33.49
N GLU A 125 -18.63 -19.24 -32.58
CA GLU A 125 -19.95 -18.67 -32.86
C GLU A 125 -19.85 -17.20 -33.28
N VAL A 126 -19.06 -16.40 -32.55
CA VAL A 126 -18.82 -14.99 -32.88
C VAL A 126 -18.10 -14.87 -34.23
N LEU A 127 -17.07 -15.67 -34.48
CA LEU A 127 -16.35 -15.69 -35.76
C LEU A 127 -17.23 -16.15 -36.93
N GLN A 128 -18.15 -17.10 -36.72
CA GLN A 128 -19.13 -17.51 -37.73
C GLN A 128 -20.14 -16.40 -38.01
N ARG A 129 -20.69 -15.74 -36.98
CA ARG A 129 -21.60 -14.59 -37.17
C ARG A 129 -20.90 -13.40 -37.83
N LEU A 130 -19.66 -13.12 -37.46
CA LEU A 130 -18.83 -12.09 -38.11
C LEU A 130 -18.34 -12.52 -39.51
N GLY A 131 -18.24 -13.83 -39.77
CA GLY A 131 -17.86 -14.39 -41.07
C GLY A 131 -18.99 -14.33 -42.10
N GLY A 132 -20.25 -14.41 -41.66
CA GLY A 132 -21.43 -14.27 -42.52
C GLY A 132 -21.80 -12.83 -42.90
N TRP A 133 -21.16 -11.83 -42.30
CA TRP A 133 -21.37 -10.42 -42.63
C TRP A 133 -20.16 -9.89 -43.42
N PRO A 134 -20.29 -9.61 -44.73
CA PRO A 134 -19.17 -9.16 -45.57
C PRO A 134 -18.43 -7.92 -45.03
N GLY A 135 -19.09 -7.10 -44.20
CA GLY A 135 -18.51 -5.92 -43.54
C GLY A 135 -18.05 -6.11 -42.08
N ALA A 136 -18.41 -7.20 -41.40
CA ALA A 136 -18.16 -7.37 -39.96
C ALA A 136 -16.68 -7.40 -39.60
N ARG A 137 -15.83 -8.03 -40.43
CA ARG A 137 -14.37 -8.00 -40.21
C ARG A 137 -13.80 -6.59 -40.37
N GLN A 138 -14.32 -5.79 -41.29
CA GLN A 138 -13.91 -4.39 -41.45
C GLN A 138 -14.43 -3.53 -40.30
N LEU A 139 -15.66 -3.74 -39.82
CA LEU A 139 -16.26 -3.05 -38.69
C LEU A 139 -15.58 -3.39 -37.37
N ALA A 140 -15.25 -4.65 -37.11
CA ALA A 140 -14.50 -5.07 -35.93
C ALA A 140 -13.06 -4.52 -35.94
N ARG A 141 -12.38 -4.55 -37.09
CA ARG A 141 -11.08 -3.87 -37.26
C ARG A 141 -11.21 -2.36 -37.10
N GLY A 142 -12.28 -1.76 -37.59
CA GLY A 142 -12.60 -0.34 -37.47
C GLY A 142 -12.85 0.05 -36.01
N ALA A 143 -13.69 -0.69 -35.28
CA ALA A 143 -14.00 -0.48 -33.88
C ALA A 143 -12.77 -0.72 -32.99
N ALA A 144 -11.97 -1.75 -33.26
CA ALA A 144 -10.70 -1.96 -32.57
C ALA A 144 -9.73 -0.80 -32.84
N LYS A 145 -9.61 -0.34 -34.09
CA LYS A 145 -8.81 0.85 -34.43
C LYS A 145 -9.35 2.10 -33.75
N VAL A 146 -10.67 2.32 -33.70
CA VAL A 146 -11.29 3.48 -33.05
C VAL A 146 -11.10 3.41 -31.54
N LEU A 147 -11.33 2.28 -30.88
CA LEU A 147 -11.08 2.11 -29.45
C LEU A 147 -9.60 2.27 -29.12
N PHE A 148 -8.70 1.71 -29.95
CA PHE A 148 -7.26 1.92 -29.82
C PHE A 148 -6.89 3.38 -30.04
N THR A 149 -7.49 4.06 -31.01
CA THR A 149 -7.27 5.49 -31.30
C THR A 149 -7.84 6.37 -30.21
N VAL A 150 -9.02 6.07 -29.66
CA VAL A 150 -9.63 6.79 -28.53
C VAL A 150 -8.81 6.56 -27.27
N ALA A 151 -8.36 5.33 -27.01
CA ALA A 151 -7.44 5.04 -25.93
C ALA A 151 -6.14 5.82 -26.11
N ILE A 152 -5.54 5.83 -27.31
CA ILE A 152 -4.34 6.62 -27.62
C ILE A 152 -4.59 8.12 -27.49
N VAL A 153 -5.67 8.66 -28.05
CA VAL A 153 -5.99 10.10 -28.02
C VAL A 153 -6.31 10.55 -26.60
N TRP A 154 -7.05 9.76 -25.83
CA TRP A 154 -7.29 10.01 -24.40
C TRP A 154 -5.96 9.95 -23.63
N THR A 155 -5.13 8.94 -23.90
CA THR A 155 -3.80 8.79 -23.31
C THR A 155 -2.87 9.96 -23.68
N VAL A 156 -2.86 10.40 -24.94
CA VAL A 156 -1.99 11.48 -25.48
C VAL A 156 -2.46 12.85 -24.98
N ARG A 157 -3.78 13.06 -24.92
CA ARG A 157 -4.38 14.27 -24.37
C ARG A 157 -4.08 14.41 -22.88
N GLU A 158 -4.14 13.32 -22.13
CA GLU A 158 -3.81 13.33 -20.71
C GLU A 158 -2.29 13.31 -20.47
N SER A 159 -1.48 12.64 -21.30
CA SER A 159 -0.03 12.53 -21.12
C SER A 159 0.75 13.83 -21.33
N GLY A 160 0.16 14.82 -21.98
CA GLY A 160 0.72 16.17 -22.05
C GLY A 160 0.36 17.07 -20.88
N SER A 161 -0.47 16.60 -19.94
CA SER A 161 -0.87 17.39 -18.78
C SER A 161 0.02 17.05 -17.59
N GLU A 162 0.45 18.08 -16.86
CA GLU A 162 1.10 17.95 -15.55
C GLU A 162 0.28 17.03 -14.62
N ALA A 163 -1.05 16.98 -14.82
CA ALA A 163 -1.95 16.10 -14.08
C ALA A 163 -1.66 14.59 -14.26
N LEU A 164 -1.15 14.12 -15.40
CA LEU A 164 -0.81 12.71 -15.59
C LEU A 164 0.53 12.36 -14.93
N GLU A 165 1.56 13.20 -15.07
CA GLU A 165 2.84 13.04 -14.35
C GLU A 165 2.64 13.09 -12.84
N GLU A 166 1.81 14.02 -12.37
CA GLU A 166 1.37 14.05 -10.98
C GLU A 166 0.75 12.72 -10.62
N ARG A 167 -0.17 12.18 -11.41
CA ARG A 167 -0.82 10.90 -11.10
C ARG A 167 0.07 9.66 -11.27
N GLY A 168 1.38 9.77 -11.55
CA GLY A 168 2.29 8.62 -11.73
C GLY A 168 2.48 8.18 -13.18
N GLY A 169 2.12 9.05 -14.12
CA GLY A 169 2.31 8.88 -15.55
C GLY A 169 1.52 7.71 -16.15
N PHE A 170 2.09 7.11 -17.19
CA PHE A 170 1.49 5.99 -17.90
C PHE A 170 1.24 4.76 -17.00
N ALA A 171 2.09 4.52 -15.98
CA ALA A 171 1.93 3.39 -15.08
C ALA A 171 0.57 3.43 -14.36
N SER A 172 0.19 4.57 -13.82
CA SER A 172 -1.09 4.75 -13.14
C SER A 172 -2.29 4.65 -14.07
N LEU A 173 -2.16 5.09 -15.33
CA LEU A 173 -3.19 4.92 -16.34
C LEU A 173 -3.45 3.43 -16.62
N TRP A 174 -2.40 2.64 -16.82
CA TRP A 174 -2.51 1.20 -17.02
C TRP A 174 -3.09 0.49 -15.80
N PHE A 175 -2.70 0.90 -14.60
CA PHE A 175 -3.26 0.36 -13.37
C PHE A 175 -4.76 0.69 -13.21
N ALA A 176 -5.16 1.94 -13.45
CA ALA A 176 -6.58 2.34 -13.43
C ALA A 176 -7.39 1.60 -14.51
N GLY A 177 -6.82 1.42 -15.70
CA GLY A 177 -7.39 0.59 -16.75
C GLY A 177 -7.57 -0.85 -16.32
N ALA A 178 -6.59 -1.43 -15.62
CA ALA A 178 -6.69 -2.78 -15.09
C ALA A 178 -7.77 -2.93 -14.02
N LEU A 179 -7.90 -1.97 -13.09
CA LEU A 179 -8.98 -1.96 -12.10
C LEU A 179 -10.35 -1.87 -12.78
N THR A 180 -10.48 -1.05 -13.83
CA THR A 180 -11.70 -0.92 -14.60
C THR A 180 -12.06 -2.24 -15.28
N LEU A 181 -11.08 -2.89 -15.93
CA LEU A 181 -11.25 -4.21 -16.56
C LEU A 181 -11.60 -5.29 -15.53
N LEU A 182 -11.07 -5.21 -14.32
CA LEU A 182 -11.42 -6.10 -13.20
C LEU A 182 -12.87 -5.91 -12.75
N LEU A 183 -13.35 -4.67 -12.64
CA LEU A 183 -14.75 -4.39 -12.31
C LEU A 183 -15.69 -4.89 -13.42
N VAL A 184 -15.33 -4.68 -14.68
CA VAL A 184 -16.07 -5.22 -15.83
C VAL A 184 -16.07 -6.75 -15.81
N ALA A 185 -14.92 -7.38 -15.57
CA ALA A 185 -14.81 -8.83 -15.45
C ALA A 185 -15.70 -9.37 -14.33
N LEU A 186 -15.63 -8.76 -13.13
CA LEU A 186 -16.46 -9.11 -11.99
C LEU A 186 -17.95 -9.00 -12.32
N ALA A 187 -18.39 -7.89 -12.94
CA ALA A 187 -19.78 -7.68 -13.32
C ALA A 187 -20.25 -8.72 -14.36
N LEU A 188 -19.46 -8.98 -15.40
CA LEU A 188 -19.77 -9.99 -16.42
C LEU A 188 -19.84 -11.40 -15.84
N ARG A 189 -18.91 -11.73 -14.93
CA ARG A 189 -18.87 -13.04 -14.27
C ARG A 189 -20.03 -13.25 -13.31
N ILE A 190 -20.36 -12.24 -12.50
CA ILE A 190 -21.55 -12.25 -11.64
C ILE A 190 -22.83 -12.35 -12.50
N ALA A 191 -22.91 -11.62 -13.63
CA ALA A 191 -24.04 -11.75 -14.55
C ALA A 191 -24.12 -13.14 -15.20
N GLY A 192 -22.98 -13.77 -15.52
CA GLY A 192 -22.91 -15.16 -15.98
C GLY A 192 -23.26 -16.20 -14.91
N TYR A 193 -23.21 -15.84 -13.63
CA TYR A 193 -23.69 -16.69 -12.54
C TYR A 193 -25.22 -16.66 -12.41
N ALA A 194 -25.88 -15.61 -12.88
CA ALA A 194 -27.32 -15.38 -12.78
C ALA A 194 -28.17 -16.28 -13.69
N THR A 195 -27.97 -17.59 -13.66
CA THR A 195 -28.70 -18.58 -14.46
C THR A 195 -30.12 -18.86 -13.94
N SER A 196 -30.53 -18.23 -12.85
CA SER A 196 -31.89 -18.31 -12.32
C SER A 196 -32.27 -16.99 -11.64
N ARG A 197 -33.57 -16.74 -11.42
CA ARG A 197 -34.04 -15.52 -10.74
C ARG A 197 -33.44 -15.34 -9.35
N LEU A 198 -33.25 -16.45 -8.62
CA LEU A 198 -32.65 -16.40 -7.28
C LEU A 198 -31.16 -16.10 -7.35
N ARG A 199 -30.43 -16.71 -8.30
CA ARG A 199 -29.01 -16.37 -8.56
C ARG A 199 -28.83 -14.95 -9.09
N PHE A 200 -29.81 -14.42 -9.84
CA PHE A 200 -29.84 -13.01 -10.24
C PHE A 200 -30.00 -12.08 -9.03
N ALA A 201 -30.89 -12.39 -8.09
CA ALA A 201 -31.02 -11.63 -6.85
C ALA A 201 -29.72 -11.66 -6.01
N VAL A 202 -29.07 -12.83 -5.89
CA VAL A 202 -27.75 -12.97 -5.28
C VAL A 202 -26.71 -12.09 -5.97
N SER A 203 -26.71 -12.10 -7.30
CA SER A 203 -25.80 -11.30 -8.14
C SER A 203 -25.98 -9.81 -7.90
N LEU A 204 -27.23 -9.34 -7.84
CA LEU A 204 -27.57 -7.94 -7.55
C LEU A 204 -27.11 -7.54 -6.15
N LEU A 205 -27.30 -8.41 -5.16
CA LEU A 205 -26.85 -8.16 -3.78
C LEU A 205 -25.31 -8.11 -3.69
N ALA A 206 -24.61 -9.03 -4.35
CA ALA A 206 -23.15 -9.03 -4.40
C ALA A 206 -22.61 -7.77 -5.11
N PHE A 207 -23.24 -7.37 -6.22
CA PHE A 207 -22.88 -6.14 -6.93
C PHE A 207 -23.14 -4.90 -6.06
N ALA A 208 -24.31 -4.82 -5.40
CA ALA A 208 -24.64 -3.74 -4.49
C ALA A 208 -23.65 -3.69 -3.31
N ALA A 209 -23.22 -4.83 -2.79
CA ALA A 209 -22.18 -4.89 -1.76
C ALA A 209 -20.84 -4.35 -2.26
N GLY A 210 -20.40 -4.75 -3.46
CA GLY A 210 -19.19 -4.23 -4.10
C GLY A 210 -19.26 -2.72 -4.32
N TYR A 211 -20.37 -2.24 -4.89
CA TYR A 211 -20.64 -0.81 -5.08
C TYR A 211 -20.63 -0.05 -3.75
N ARG A 212 -21.20 -0.64 -2.69
CA ARG A 212 -21.19 -0.07 -1.34
C ARG A 212 -19.77 0.06 -0.78
N VAL A 213 -18.89 -0.91 -1.02
CA VAL A 213 -17.46 -0.83 -0.66
C VAL A 213 -16.77 0.29 -1.43
N VAL A 214 -17.00 0.39 -2.75
CA VAL A 214 -16.45 1.45 -3.61
C VAL A 214 -16.89 2.85 -3.15
N MET A 215 -18.16 3.01 -2.76
CA MET A 215 -18.66 4.25 -2.13
C MET A 215 -17.99 4.50 -0.78
N GLN A 216 -17.79 3.46 0.03
CA GLN A 216 -17.18 3.57 1.35
C GLN A 216 -15.75 4.08 1.27
N ILE A 217 -14.98 3.64 0.27
CA ILE A 217 -13.62 4.16 0.04
C ILE A 217 -13.59 5.50 -0.70
N GLY A 218 -14.76 6.10 -1.00
CA GLY A 218 -14.85 7.45 -1.56
C GLY A 218 -14.64 7.55 -3.07
N ILE A 219 -14.55 6.43 -3.80
CA ILE A 219 -14.39 6.47 -5.27
C ILE A 219 -15.67 6.95 -5.97
N VAL A 220 -16.83 6.67 -5.37
CA VAL A 220 -18.16 7.01 -5.91
C VAL A 220 -18.97 7.79 -4.87
N PRO A 221 -19.78 8.79 -5.26
CA PRO A 221 -20.53 9.63 -4.33
C PRO A 221 -21.64 8.85 -3.60
N GLY A 222 -22.18 9.46 -2.53
CA GLY A 222 -23.41 9.03 -1.88
C GLY A 222 -23.23 8.21 -0.59
N TYR A 223 -22.00 7.90 -0.18
CA TYR A 223 -21.77 7.13 1.06
C TYR A 223 -22.39 7.80 2.28
N THR A 224 -22.20 9.11 2.43
CA THR A 224 -22.73 9.92 3.55
C THR A 224 -24.25 9.96 3.54
N LEU A 225 -24.86 10.19 2.37
CA LEU A 225 -26.31 10.17 2.20
C LEU A 225 -26.90 8.80 2.58
N LEU A 226 -26.31 7.72 2.07
CA LEU A 226 -26.77 6.35 2.31
C LEU A 226 -26.53 5.91 3.76
N GLN A 227 -25.42 6.34 4.38
CA GLN A 227 -25.15 6.11 5.79
C GLN A 227 -26.14 6.85 6.70
N LYS A 228 -26.55 8.06 6.31
CA LYS A 228 -27.52 8.88 7.05
C LYS A 228 -28.93 8.29 7.00
N HIS A 229 -29.39 7.87 5.82
CA HIS A 229 -30.77 7.41 5.63
C HIS A 229 -30.95 5.89 5.81
N THR A 230 -29.93 5.08 5.52
CA THR A 230 -29.99 3.62 5.60
C THR A 230 -28.68 3.05 6.18
N PRO A 231 -28.30 3.37 7.44
CA PRO A 231 -27.06 2.88 8.05
C PRO A 231 -26.99 1.35 8.16
N TRP A 232 -28.15 0.70 8.24
CA TRP A 232 -28.30 -0.75 8.29
C TRP A 232 -27.88 -1.43 6.97
N LEU A 233 -27.93 -0.73 5.83
CA LEU A 233 -27.54 -1.24 4.51
C LEU A 233 -26.00 -1.20 4.33
N SER A 234 -25.31 -1.94 5.19
CA SER A 234 -23.85 -2.10 5.12
C SER A 234 -23.45 -3.10 4.02
N ALA A 235 -22.21 -2.98 3.53
CA ALA A 235 -21.66 -3.97 2.59
C ALA A 235 -21.66 -5.39 3.21
N GLY A 236 -21.39 -5.49 4.52
CA GLY A 236 -21.43 -6.75 5.26
C GLY A 236 -22.82 -7.39 5.26
N LEU A 237 -23.89 -6.61 5.50
CA LEU A 237 -25.26 -7.13 5.43
C LEU A 237 -25.61 -7.60 4.02
N LEU A 238 -25.26 -6.82 2.99
CA LEU A 238 -25.52 -7.19 1.60
C LEU A 238 -24.81 -8.50 1.21
N LEU A 239 -23.56 -8.70 1.67
CA LEU A 239 -22.83 -9.96 1.47
C LEU A 239 -23.47 -11.13 2.23
N LEU A 240 -23.93 -10.92 3.47
CA LEU A 240 -24.64 -11.94 4.25
C LEU A 240 -25.95 -12.36 3.55
N LEU A 241 -26.72 -11.40 3.03
CA LEU A 241 -27.93 -11.67 2.27
C LEU A 241 -27.63 -12.40 0.94
N ALA A 242 -26.54 -12.01 0.25
CA ALA A 242 -26.08 -12.73 -0.93
C ALA A 242 -25.72 -14.18 -0.61
N ALA A 243 -24.97 -14.42 0.47
CA ALA A 243 -24.61 -15.77 0.92
C ALA A 243 -25.84 -16.61 1.30
N ALA A 244 -26.81 -16.02 2.02
CA ALA A 244 -28.08 -16.68 2.31
C ALA A 244 -28.86 -17.01 1.02
N GLY A 245 -28.83 -16.11 0.03
CA GLY A 245 -29.43 -16.34 -1.28
C GLY A 245 -28.77 -17.49 -2.07
N VAL A 246 -27.45 -17.65 -1.98
CA VAL A 246 -26.73 -18.80 -2.57
C VAL A 246 -27.22 -20.11 -1.95
N VAL A 247 -27.35 -20.14 -0.63
CA VAL A 247 -27.89 -21.29 0.11
C VAL A 247 -29.32 -21.61 -0.33
N LEU A 248 -30.19 -20.59 -0.39
CA LEU A 248 -31.57 -20.75 -0.85
C LEU A 248 -31.63 -21.24 -2.30
N ALA A 249 -30.70 -20.81 -3.17
CA ALA A 249 -30.61 -21.30 -4.55
C ALA A 249 -30.31 -22.80 -4.59
N GLY A 250 -29.45 -23.29 -3.70
CA GLY A 250 -29.12 -24.72 -3.60
C GLY A 250 -30.32 -25.55 -3.13
N ILE A 251 -31.06 -25.05 -2.14
CA ILE A 251 -32.30 -25.69 -1.68
C ILE A 251 -33.34 -25.70 -2.80
N TRP A 252 -33.50 -24.58 -3.51
CA TRP A 252 -34.46 -24.47 -4.60
C TRP A 252 -34.16 -25.47 -5.73
N GLU A 253 -32.89 -25.61 -6.14
CA GLU A 253 -32.50 -26.60 -7.16
C GLU A 253 -32.77 -28.05 -6.73
N LEU A 254 -32.71 -28.36 -5.44
CA LEU A 254 -33.05 -29.69 -4.89
C LEU A 254 -34.56 -29.95 -4.81
N VAL A 255 -35.36 -28.90 -4.57
CA VAL A 255 -36.79 -29.03 -4.29
C VAL A 255 -37.64 -28.81 -5.56
N ALA A 256 -37.25 -27.88 -6.44
CA ALA A 256 -38.03 -27.49 -7.61
C ALA A 256 -38.39 -28.67 -8.53
N PRO A 257 -37.51 -29.65 -8.84
CA PRO A 257 -37.87 -30.81 -9.66
C PRO A 257 -38.92 -31.72 -9.00
N ARG A 258 -39.09 -31.66 -7.67
CA ARG A 258 -40.02 -32.51 -6.90
C ARG A 258 -41.38 -31.86 -6.70
N LEU A 259 -41.51 -30.54 -6.88
CA LEU A 259 -42.78 -29.84 -6.82
C LEU A 259 -43.54 -30.12 -8.12
N LYS A 260 -44.59 -30.95 -8.07
CA LYS A 260 -45.47 -31.15 -9.23
C LYS A 260 -46.02 -29.78 -9.65
N PRO A 261 -45.82 -29.33 -10.91
CA PRO A 261 -46.33 -28.05 -11.35
C PRO A 261 -47.86 -28.08 -11.24
N GLY A 262 -48.39 -27.38 -10.25
CA GLY A 262 -49.82 -27.20 -10.10
C GLY A 262 -50.36 -26.56 -11.38
N ARG A 263 -51.35 -27.18 -12.02
CA ARG A 263 -52.01 -26.66 -13.21
C ARG A 263 -52.72 -25.34 -12.86
N GLY A 264 -52.02 -24.23 -13.02
CA GLY A 264 -52.57 -22.89 -12.81
C GLY A 264 -51.78 -21.87 -13.63
N LEU A 265 -52.49 -20.88 -14.17
CA LEU A 265 -52.06 -19.82 -15.10
C LEU A 265 -50.75 -19.07 -14.76
N ARG A 266 -50.16 -19.28 -13.59
CA ARG A 266 -48.81 -18.79 -13.23
C ARG A 266 -47.66 -19.56 -13.89
N GLY A 267 -47.92 -20.72 -14.50
CA GLY A 267 -46.88 -21.56 -15.11
C GLY A 267 -46.19 -20.96 -16.33
N ASP A 268 -46.92 -20.26 -17.20
CA ASP A 268 -46.37 -19.87 -18.51
C ASP A 268 -45.52 -18.60 -18.43
N ALA A 269 -45.93 -17.60 -17.65
CA ALA A 269 -45.10 -16.42 -17.37
C ALA A 269 -43.83 -16.77 -16.55
N TRP A 270 -43.92 -17.79 -15.68
CA TRP A 270 -42.76 -18.30 -14.96
C TRP A 270 -41.78 -18.99 -15.91
N LYS A 271 -42.27 -19.88 -16.79
CA LYS A 271 -41.46 -20.57 -17.81
C LYS A 271 -40.82 -19.61 -18.81
N ALA A 272 -41.55 -18.62 -19.30
CA ALA A 272 -41.04 -17.64 -20.27
C ALA A 272 -39.85 -16.87 -19.71
N GLY A 273 -39.96 -16.35 -18.47
CA GLY A 273 -38.82 -15.65 -17.86
C GLY A 273 -37.68 -16.59 -17.47
N GLN A 274 -37.93 -17.89 -17.25
CA GLN A 274 -36.88 -18.85 -16.93
C GLN A 274 -36.05 -19.25 -18.17
N ALA A 275 -36.68 -19.35 -19.34
CA ALA A 275 -35.99 -19.62 -20.61
C ALA A 275 -34.93 -18.55 -20.97
N GLU A 276 -35.14 -17.31 -20.54
CA GLU A 276 -34.17 -16.22 -20.76
C GLU A 276 -32.92 -16.31 -19.86
N PHE A 277 -33.08 -16.81 -18.62
CA PHE A 277 -31.97 -17.03 -17.69
C PHE A 277 -31.24 -18.35 -17.95
N ASP A 278 -31.93 -19.36 -18.47
CA ASP A 278 -31.38 -20.69 -18.72
C ASP A 278 -30.58 -20.81 -20.03
N SER A 279 -30.41 -19.72 -20.80
CA SER A 279 -29.64 -19.75 -22.06
C SER A 279 -28.16 -20.09 -21.80
N PRO A 280 -27.69 -21.30 -22.18
CA PRO A 280 -26.29 -21.69 -21.96
C PRO A 280 -25.33 -20.83 -22.79
N ALA A 281 -25.76 -20.43 -23.99
CA ALA A 281 -25.00 -19.56 -24.88
C ALA A 281 -24.75 -18.17 -24.28
N ARG A 282 -25.78 -17.56 -23.66
CA ARG A 282 -25.63 -16.28 -22.96
C ARG A 282 -24.64 -16.40 -21.80
N THR A 283 -24.79 -17.45 -20.99
CA THR A 283 -23.93 -17.70 -19.83
C THR A 283 -22.47 -17.90 -20.24
N ALA A 284 -22.22 -18.76 -21.24
CA ALA A 284 -20.90 -18.98 -21.80
C ALA A 284 -20.30 -17.67 -22.32
N ARG A 285 -21.07 -16.88 -23.09
CA ARG A 285 -20.61 -15.59 -23.63
C ARG A 285 -20.18 -14.60 -22.55
N LEU A 286 -20.98 -14.44 -21.49
CA LEU A 286 -20.65 -13.56 -20.37
C LEU A 286 -19.40 -14.03 -19.62
N ARG A 287 -19.28 -15.35 -19.41
CA ARG A 287 -18.08 -15.95 -18.80
C ARG A 287 -16.83 -15.72 -19.64
N SER A 288 -16.88 -16.00 -20.95
CA SER A 288 -15.73 -15.80 -21.85
C SER A 288 -15.30 -14.33 -21.93
N LEU A 289 -16.25 -13.39 -22.02
CA LEU A 289 -15.94 -11.96 -21.98
C LEU A 289 -15.34 -11.54 -20.63
N GLY A 290 -15.84 -12.11 -19.53
CA GLY A 290 -15.25 -11.92 -18.21
C GLY A 290 -13.83 -12.48 -18.12
N LEU A 291 -13.54 -13.64 -18.72
CA LEU A 291 -12.17 -14.20 -18.81
C LEU A 291 -11.24 -13.25 -19.54
N ALA A 292 -11.64 -12.82 -20.74
CA ALA A 292 -10.85 -11.94 -21.58
C ALA A 292 -10.54 -10.63 -20.84
N SER A 293 -11.52 -10.08 -20.13
CA SER A 293 -11.35 -8.89 -19.30
C SER A 293 -10.34 -9.12 -18.17
N CYS A 294 -10.38 -10.26 -17.46
CA CYS A 294 -9.37 -10.61 -16.45
C CYS A 294 -7.95 -10.73 -17.02
N VAL A 295 -7.80 -11.37 -18.19
CA VAL A 295 -6.49 -11.53 -18.85
C VAL A 295 -5.95 -10.17 -19.29
N LEU A 296 -6.78 -9.32 -19.89
CA LEU A 296 -6.40 -7.96 -20.24
C LEU A 296 -6.07 -7.11 -19.01
N ALA A 297 -6.79 -7.27 -17.91
CA ALA A 297 -6.49 -6.60 -16.66
C ALA A 297 -5.13 -7.03 -16.10
N ALA A 298 -4.82 -8.33 -16.12
CA ALA A 298 -3.53 -8.84 -15.69
C ALA A 298 -2.40 -8.31 -16.59
N LEU A 299 -2.59 -8.27 -17.91
CA LEU A 299 -1.62 -7.66 -18.83
C LEU A 299 -1.42 -6.17 -18.54
N ALA A 300 -2.51 -5.43 -18.33
CA ALA A 300 -2.46 -4.01 -17.98
C ALA A 300 -1.72 -3.77 -16.65
N LEU A 301 -1.98 -4.57 -15.62
CA LEU A 301 -1.22 -4.54 -14.35
C LEU A 301 0.27 -4.83 -14.59
N PHE A 302 0.58 -5.83 -15.41
CA PHE A 302 1.97 -6.17 -15.73
C PHE A 302 2.70 -5.00 -16.39
N VAL A 303 2.07 -4.38 -17.39
CA VAL A 303 2.61 -3.18 -18.05
C VAL A 303 2.78 -2.03 -17.05
N ALA A 304 1.78 -1.78 -16.19
CA ALA A 304 1.87 -0.77 -15.14
C ALA A 304 3.08 -0.99 -14.22
N MET A 305 3.31 -2.23 -13.78
CA MET A 305 4.44 -2.58 -12.92
C MET A 305 5.79 -2.39 -13.63
N VAL A 306 5.91 -2.83 -14.90
CA VAL A 306 7.14 -2.66 -15.68
C VAL A 306 7.45 -1.18 -15.92
N LEU A 307 6.44 -0.39 -16.28
CA LEU A 307 6.62 1.05 -16.48
C LEU A 307 7.00 1.74 -15.17
N SER A 308 6.36 1.35 -14.06
CA SER A 308 6.65 1.92 -12.75
C SER A 308 8.05 1.57 -12.25
N ALA A 309 8.55 0.35 -12.51
CA ALA A 309 9.89 -0.05 -12.10
C ALA A 309 11.00 0.69 -12.88
N ASN A 310 10.70 1.18 -14.08
CA ASN A 310 11.66 1.87 -14.94
C ASN A 310 11.60 3.41 -14.84
N ALA A 311 10.66 3.97 -14.08
CA ALA A 311 10.48 5.43 -13.96
C ALA A 311 11.67 6.16 -13.29
N GLY A 312 12.59 5.42 -12.64
CA GLY A 312 13.63 5.99 -11.77
C GLY A 312 15.00 6.31 -12.40
N ARG A 313 15.22 6.22 -13.72
CA ARG A 313 16.55 6.52 -14.33
C ARG A 313 16.80 8.02 -14.58
N ALA A 314 16.43 8.88 -13.62
CA ALA A 314 16.68 10.33 -13.69
C ALA A 314 17.97 10.75 -12.97
N SER A 315 19.08 10.00 -13.10
CA SER A 315 20.35 10.35 -12.45
C SER A 315 21.10 11.51 -13.11
N GLY A 316 20.78 11.87 -14.36
CA GLY A 316 21.54 12.85 -15.13
C GLY A 316 21.33 14.32 -14.73
N VAL A 317 20.24 14.67 -14.04
CA VAL A 317 19.90 16.07 -13.74
C VAL A 317 20.80 16.66 -12.65
N LEU A 318 21.18 15.87 -11.64
CA LEU A 318 22.08 16.27 -10.54
C LEU A 318 23.45 16.75 -11.04
N ASP A 319 24.07 15.94 -11.91
CA ASP A 319 25.49 16.09 -12.29
C ASP A 319 25.75 17.45 -12.96
N SER A 320 24.78 17.97 -13.71
CA SER A 320 24.94 19.24 -14.45
C SER A 320 24.73 20.51 -13.63
N ARG A 321 23.74 20.54 -12.73
CA ARG A 321 23.36 21.78 -12.01
C ARG A 321 24.20 22.06 -10.78
N LEU A 322 24.56 21.02 -10.03
CA LEU A 322 25.24 21.15 -8.73
C LEU A 322 26.72 20.79 -8.80
N GLY A 323 27.26 20.59 -10.01
CA GLY A 323 28.64 20.12 -10.20
C GLY A 323 28.91 18.80 -9.46
N ALA A 324 27.87 17.97 -9.33
CA ALA A 324 27.95 16.70 -8.61
C ALA A 324 28.94 15.78 -9.33
N GLY A 325 29.74 15.06 -8.56
CA GLY A 325 30.72 14.15 -9.11
C GLY A 325 31.07 13.02 -8.15
N PRO A 326 31.94 12.10 -8.59
CA PRO A 326 32.53 11.12 -7.69
C PRO A 326 33.29 11.84 -6.56
N PRO A 327 33.42 11.20 -5.39
CA PRO A 327 34.08 11.79 -4.24
C PRO A 327 35.55 12.11 -4.55
N GLY A 328 35.95 13.35 -4.23
CA GLY A 328 37.34 13.78 -4.20
C GLY A 328 38.07 13.28 -2.95
N ARG A 329 39.38 13.53 -2.92
CA ARG A 329 40.23 13.21 -1.75
C ARG A 329 40.47 14.49 -0.94
N ALA A 330 40.02 14.51 0.31
CA ALA A 330 40.27 15.62 1.24
C ALA A 330 41.77 15.90 1.39
N THR A 331 42.12 17.16 1.63
CA THR A 331 43.52 17.60 1.85
C THR A 331 44.09 17.08 3.17
N LEU A 332 43.24 17.06 4.22
CA LEU A 332 43.56 16.46 5.52
C LEU A 332 42.88 15.09 5.62
N THR A 333 43.49 14.17 6.37
CA THR A 333 42.83 12.92 6.71
C THR A 333 41.77 13.14 7.79
N PRO A 334 40.70 12.33 7.85
CA PRO A 334 39.69 12.41 8.90
C PRO A 334 40.27 12.37 10.33
N ALA A 335 41.32 11.57 10.57
CA ALA A 335 41.96 11.49 11.89
C ALA A 335 42.66 12.80 12.30
N GLU A 336 43.24 13.54 11.36
CA GLU A 336 43.93 14.81 11.60
C GLU A 336 42.97 16.00 11.82
N MET A 337 41.72 15.89 11.36
CA MET A 337 40.72 16.95 11.52
C MET A 337 40.21 17.01 12.97
N THR A 338 39.96 18.22 13.48
CA THR A 338 39.13 18.39 14.68
C THR A 338 37.67 18.02 14.39
N ASP A 339 36.87 17.80 15.43
CA ASP A 339 35.46 17.42 15.27
C ASP A 339 34.65 18.50 14.53
N ASP A 340 34.91 19.79 14.77
CA ASP A 340 34.27 20.90 14.03
C ASP A 340 34.75 20.96 12.57
N GLN A 341 36.05 20.74 12.31
CA GLN A 341 36.58 20.67 10.94
C GLN A 341 35.95 19.51 10.16
N LEU A 342 35.84 18.34 10.78
CA LEU A 342 35.21 17.16 10.17
C LEU A 342 33.74 17.42 9.86
N ALA A 343 33.00 17.98 10.83
CA ALA A 343 31.58 18.34 10.70
C ALA A 343 31.31 19.32 9.57
N ARG A 344 32.17 20.33 9.36
CA ARG A 344 31.99 21.31 8.28
C ARG A 344 32.44 20.77 6.93
N THR A 345 33.53 20.01 6.90
CA THR A 345 34.13 19.47 5.67
C THR A 345 33.19 18.49 4.99
N TYR A 346 32.57 17.59 5.76
CA TYR A 346 31.68 16.55 5.22
C TYR A 346 30.20 16.89 5.40
N ALA A 347 29.86 18.17 5.62
CA ALA A 347 28.48 18.60 5.82
C ALA A 347 27.64 18.29 4.57
N PRO A 348 26.50 17.58 4.70
CA PRO A 348 25.65 17.27 3.56
C PRO A 348 25.10 18.55 2.94
N VAL A 349 24.95 18.52 1.63
CA VAL A 349 24.19 19.51 0.86
C VAL A 349 22.88 18.84 0.48
N LEU A 350 21.79 19.37 1.03
CA LEU A 350 20.46 18.81 0.78
C LEU A 350 19.92 19.40 -0.52
N VAL A 351 19.21 18.60 -1.29
CA VAL A 351 18.56 19.02 -2.53
C VAL A 351 17.09 18.65 -2.45
N PHE A 352 16.27 19.56 -2.92
CA PHE A 352 14.83 19.53 -2.71
C PHE A 352 14.10 19.74 -4.03
N SER A 353 12.85 19.27 -4.09
CA SER A 353 11.94 19.65 -5.18
C SER A 353 11.41 21.06 -4.97
N ALA A 354 10.96 21.72 -6.04
CA ALA A 354 10.32 23.04 -5.95
C ALA A 354 8.99 23.00 -5.16
N ARG A 355 8.46 21.80 -4.88
CA ARG A 355 7.25 21.59 -4.10
C ARG A 355 7.52 21.42 -2.62
N GLU A 356 8.78 21.21 -2.22
CA GLU A 356 9.13 21.17 -0.81
C GLU A 356 8.95 22.56 -0.18
N ARG A 357 8.25 22.59 0.96
CA ARG A 357 7.95 23.79 1.72
C ARG A 357 8.76 23.91 3.00
N TRP A 358 9.34 22.80 3.47
CA TRP A 358 10.02 22.74 4.76
C TRP A 358 11.49 22.38 4.58
N ALA A 359 12.36 23.32 4.95
CA ALA A 359 13.79 23.09 5.10
C ALA A 359 14.12 22.75 6.56
N PRO A 360 15.29 22.16 6.86
CA PRO A 360 15.71 21.94 8.24
C PRO A 360 15.78 23.25 9.03
N GLU A 361 15.17 23.27 10.22
CA GLU A 361 15.11 24.46 11.07
C GLU A 361 15.68 24.20 12.48
N PRO A 362 16.02 25.26 13.25
CA PRO A 362 16.39 25.08 14.64
C PRO A 362 15.18 24.62 15.46
N VAL A 363 15.34 23.55 16.23
CA VAL A 363 14.30 22.97 17.12
C VAL A 363 13.66 23.99 18.06
N THR A 364 14.40 25.04 18.42
CA THR A 364 13.89 26.14 19.25
C THR A 364 12.70 26.88 18.63
N GLY A 365 12.51 26.82 17.30
CA GLY A 365 11.33 27.33 16.62
C GLY A 365 10.09 26.54 17.03
N PHE A 366 10.13 25.21 16.82
CA PHE A 366 9.08 24.30 17.23
C PHE A 366 8.78 24.33 18.74
N LEU A 367 9.83 24.33 19.59
CA LEU A 367 9.67 24.28 21.05
C LEU A 367 9.05 25.54 21.67
N LYS A 368 8.91 26.65 20.92
CA LYS A 368 8.19 27.84 21.40
C LYS A 368 6.68 27.63 21.43
N ASP A 369 6.17 26.79 20.55
CA ASP A 369 4.74 26.62 20.30
C ASP A 369 4.21 25.28 20.84
N VAL A 370 5.07 24.53 21.54
CA VAL A 370 4.80 23.16 21.94
C VAL A 370 3.92 23.08 23.19
N ARG A 371 2.96 22.15 23.15
CA ARG A 371 2.28 21.61 24.32
C ARG A 371 2.93 20.30 24.71
N VAL A 372 3.17 20.14 26.00
CA VAL A 372 3.77 18.94 26.59
C VAL A 372 2.65 18.11 27.20
N ASN A 373 2.54 16.84 26.81
CA ASN A 373 1.69 15.88 27.49
C ASN A 373 2.55 14.80 28.16
N ASN A 374 2.08 14.24 29.26
CA ASN A 374 2.71 13.09 29.93
C ASN A 374 2.40 11.78 29.18
N TRP A 375 2.87 10.66 29.71
CA TRP A 375 2.67 9.32 29.13
C TRP A 375 1.20 8.85 29.14
N ASN A 376 0.33 9.48 29.94
CA ASN A 376 -1.12 9.27 29.93
C ASN A 376 -1.84 10.14 28.88
N GLY A 377 -1.11 11.02 28.17
CA GLY A 377 -1.69 12.00 27.26
C GLY A 377 -2.30 13.22 27.96
N GLU A 378 -2.06 13.39 29.26
CA GLU A 378 -2.55 14.56 30.01
C GLU A 378 -1.58 15.74 29.83
N PRO A 379 -2.09 16.97 29.62
CA PRO A 379 -1.25 18.16 29.55
C PRO A 379 -0.43 18.35 30.83
N VAL A 380 0.84 18.72 30.68
CA VAL A 380 1.73 19.06 31.81
C VAL A 380 1.84 20.59 31.88
N GLU A 381 1.04 21.19 32.76
CA GLU A 381 1.06 22.64 32.98
C GLU A 381 2.42 23.11 33.54
N GLY A 382 2.92 24.24 33.02
CA GLY A 382 4.16 24.85 33.50
C GLY A 382 5.44 24.05 33.21
N ALA A 383 5.37 22.95 32.44
CA ALA A 383 6.54 22.18 32.06
C ALA A 383 7.53 23.06 31.27
N HIS A 384 8.67 23.34 31.88
CA HIS A 384 9.80 23.86 31.11
C HIS A 384 10.36 22.71 30.28
N VAL A 385 10.21 22.76 28.96
CA VAL A 385 10.70 21.70 28.05
C VAL A 385 12.16 21.30 28.33
N ARG A 386 12.99 22.27 28.73
CA ARG A 386 14.40 22.05 29.11
C ARG A 386 14.61 21.13 30.31
N SER A 387 13.62 20.94 31.18
CA SER A 387 13.69 20.06 32.35
C SER A 387 13.20 18.63 32.07
N LEU A 388 12.73 18.33 30.86
CA LEU A 388 12.19 17.02 30.49
C LEU A 388 13.30 15.99 30.21
N THR A 389 14.31 15.90 31.09
CA THR A 389 15.52 15.09 30.87
C THR A 389 15.46 13.69 31.48
N SER A 390 14.37 13.36 32.17
CA SER A 390 14.17 12.06 32.83
C SER A 390 12.69 11.75 32.97
N CYS A 391 12.34 10.47 33.01
CA CYS A 391 10.97 10.04 33.26
C CYS A 391 10.61 10.02 34.75
N PRO A 392 9.37 10.38 35.12
CA PRO A 392 8.92 10.26 36.49
C PRO A 392 8.71 8.78 36.84
N GLY A 393 9.37 8.32 37.90
CA GLY A 393 9.21 6.94 38.40
C GLY A 393 9.70 5.86 37.44
N ILE A 394 8.96 4.74 37.37
CA ILE A 394 9.29 3.57 36.55
C ILE A 394 8.37 3.55 35.31
N VAL A 395 8.49 4.58 34.46
CA VAL A 395 7.76 4.68 33.19
C VAL A 395 8.75 4.44 32.04
N PRO A 396 8.40 3.61 31.03
CA PRO A 396 9.26 3.42 29.87
C PRO A 396 9.44 4.74 29.10
N ALA A 397 10.68 5.04 28.73
CA ALA A 397 10.96 6.17 27.84
C ALA A 397 10.52 5.86 26.39
N PRO A 398 10.07 6.86 25.62
CA PRO A 398 9.76 8.23 26.01
C PRO A 398 8.48 8.33 26.86
N CYS A 399 8.50 9.18 27.88
CA CYS A 399 7.40 9.38 28.84
C CYS A 399 6.67 10.71 28.68
N TYR A 400 7.10 11.55 27.73
CA TYR A 400 6.43 12.77 27.34
C TYR A 400 6.10 12.73 25.85
N SER A 401 5.10 13.50 25.44
CA SER A 401 4.85 13.83 24.04
C SER A 401 4.83 15.33 23.83
N LEU A 402 5.39 15.76 22.70
CA LEU A 402 5.52 17.15 22.28
C LEU A 402 4.67 17.36 21.03
N THR A 403 3.73 18.31 21.07
CA THR A 403 2.87 18.62 19.94
C THR A 403 2.65 20.12 19.79
N ILE A 404 2.56 20.61 18.56
CA ILE A 404 2.13 21.97 18.24
C ILE A 404 0.64 22.04 17.85
N ASP A 405 -0.11 20.94 18.01
CA ASP A 405 -1.54 20.80 17.67
C ASP A 405 -1.89 21.09 16.22
N CYS A 406 -0.99 20.72 15.31
CA CYS A 406 -1.08 21.00 13.90
C CYS A 406 -1.58 19.79 13.13
N SER A 407 -2.90 19.71 12.99
CA SER A 407 -3.56 18.51 12.48
C SER A 407 -3.66 18.45 10.95
N ALA A 408 -3.41 19.56 10.25
CA ALA A 408 -3.44 19.64 8.79
C ALA A 408 -2.39 20.61 8.21
N GLY A 409 -1.85 20.28 7.04
CA GLY A 409 -0.82 21.09 6.35
C GLY A 409 -1.25 22.47 5.86
N GLY A 410 -2.56 22.77 5.90
CA GLY A 410 -3.12 24.10 5.63
C GLY A 410 -3.24 24.99 6.88
N ASP A 411 -3.02 24.43 8.07
CA ASP A 411 -3.10 25.18 9.31
C ASP A 411 -1.92 26.15 9.41
N SER A 412 -2.13 27.32 10.04
CA SER A 412 -1.07 28.34 10.19
C SER A 412 0.19 27.82 10.90
N CYS A 413 0.04 26.79 11.76
CA CYS A 413 1.13 26.12 12.46
C CYS A 413 2.01 25.24 11.57
N ALA A 414 1.49 24.81 10.41
CA ALA A 414 2.19 24.02 9.40
C ALA A 414 2.92 24.91 8.38
N GLY A 415 3.04 26.21 8.67
CA GLY A 415 3.67 27.19 7.79
C GLY A 415 4.98 26.68 7.20
N GLY A 416 5.10 26.79 5.87
CA GLY A 416 6.29 26.47 5.10
C GLY A 416 6.55 27.58 4.07
N HIS A 417 7.73 27.55 3.45
CA HIS A 417 8.17 28.55 2.50
C HIS A 417 8.34 27.93 1.12
N THR A 418 7.82 28.59 0.09
CA THR A 418 8.10 28.19 -1.29
C THR A 418 9.48 28.71 -1.70
N HIS A 419 10.31 27.83 -2.23
CA HIS A 419 11.66 28.16 -2.69
C HIS A 419 11.71 28.23 -4.23
N PRO A 420 12.18 29.35 -4.82
CA PRO A 420 12.42 29.41 -6.26
C PRO A 420 13.43 28.37 -6.74
N SER A 421 13.22 27.81 -7.94
CA SER A 421 14.20 26.91 -8.53
C SER A 421 15.54 27.63 -8.77
N GLY A 422 16.64 26.95 -8.45
CA GLY A 422 18.01 27.46 -8.47
C GLY A 422 18.42 28.16 -7.18
N GLU A 423 17.51 28.35 -6.21
CA GLU A 423 17.86 28.93 -4.92
C GLU A 423 18.85 28.05 -4.14
N GLN A 424 19.72 28.70 -3.38
CA GLN A 424 20.54 28.07 -2.38
C GLN A 424 20.15 28.58 -0.99
N GLY A 425 19.33 27.81 -0.27
CA GLY A 425 18.98 28.07 1.12
C GLY A 425 20.21 27.92 2.03
N ARG A 426 20.35 28.83 2.99
CA ARG A 426 21.44 28.82 4.00
C ARG A 426 20.94 29.21 5.38
N ASP A 427 19.65 29.13 5.61
CA ASP A 427 19.03 29.22 6.92
C ASP A 427 19.06 27.85 7.62
N GLY A 428 18.61 27.78 8.86
CA GLY A 428 18.51 26.50 9.57
C GLY A 428 19.74 26.09 10.39
N THR A 429 19.67 24.87 10.93
CA THR A 429 20.65 24.32 11.88
C THR A 429 20.77 22.82 11.67
N VAL A 430 22.01 22.32 11.71
CA VAL A 430 22.28 20.89 11.81
C VAL A 430 22.89 20.57 13.17
N TYR A 431 22.42 19.49 13.77
CA TYR A 431 22.95 19.00 15.04
C TYR A 431 23.96 17.89 14.75
N VAL A 432 25.19 18.07 15.19
CA VAL A 432 26.29 17.18 14.81
C VAL A 432 26.83 16.42 15.99
N ARG A 433 27.02 15.13 15.80
CA ARG A 433 27.68 14.25 16.76
C ARG A 433 28.85 13.57 16.10
N VAL A 434 30.00 13.62 16.76
CA VAL A 434 31.23 12.96 16.31
C VAL A 434 31.63 11.93 17.36
N PHE A 435 31.95 10.73 16.90
CA PHE A 435 32.52 9.69 17.72
C PHE A 435 33.86 9.27 17.15
N ARG A 436 34.79 8.94 18.04
CA ARG A 436 36.09 8.40 17.68
C ARG A 436 36.33 7.15 18.50
N ARG A 437 36.77 6.06 17.87
CA ARG A 437 36.86 4.72 18.48
C ARG A 437 37.78 4.70 19.70
N GLU A 438 38.81 5.54 19.69
CA GLU A 438 39.77 5.70 20.78
C GLU A 438 39.23 6.48 21.99
N LYS A 439 38.04 7.09 21.89
CA LYS A 439 37.41 7.84 22.97
C LYS A 439 36.04 7.25 23.33
N PRO A 440 35.76 7.00 24.63
CA PRO A 440 34.41 6.63 25.04
C PRO A 440 33.44 7.80 24.76
N PRO A 441 32.15 7.53 24.48
CA PRO A 441 31.14 8.58 24.35
C PRO A 441 31.03 9.45 25.60
N GLU A 442 30.96 10.77 25.44
CA GLU A 442 30.87 11.74 26.56
C GLU A 442 29.52 11.70 27.33
N ASP A 443 28.51 11.07 26.74
CA ASP A 443 27.13 11.04 27.23
C ASP A 443 26.72 9.70 27.85
N ASP A 444 27.68 8.81 28.12
CA ASP A 444 27.48 7.42 28.57
C ASP A 444 26.62 6.57 27.63
N SER A 445 26.42 7.01 26.38
CA SER A 445 25.74 6.18 25.40
C SER A 445 26.52 4.89 25.12
N PRO A 446 25.85 3.81 24.66
CA PRO A 446 26.53 2.60 24.26
C PRO A 446 27.63 2.87 23.22
N ASN A 447 28.65 2.02 23.17
CA ASN A 447 29.69 2.10 22.16
C ASN A 447 29.05 2.08 20.76
N PRO A 448 29.19 3.15 19.95
CA PRO A 448 28.56 3.24 18.63
C PRO A 448 29.26 2.35 17.60
N PHE A 449 30.48 1.89 17.90
CA PHE A 449 31.27 1.01 17.07
C PHE A 449 30.96 -0.47 17.36
N GLY A 450 31.01 -1.29 16.32
CA GLY A 450 30.91 -2.75 16.44
C GLY A 450 31.28 -3.42 15.11
N PRO A 451 31.59 -4.73 15.12
CA PRO A 451 32.02 -5.48 13.94
C PRO A 451 30.85 -5.83 13.01
N PHE A 452 29.92 -4.88 12.79
CA PHE A 452 28.72 -5.09 12.00
C PHE A 452 28.95 -4.70 10.54
N GLY A 453 28.59 -5.60 9.63
CA GLY A 453 28.67 -5.36 8.19
C GLY A 453 30.11 -5.26 7.65
N PRO A 454 30.25 -4.88 6.36
CA PRO A 454 31.55 -4.84 5.69
C PRO A 454 32.48 -3.74 6.21
N TRP A 455 31.95 -2.75 6.94
CA TRP A 455 32.70 -1.58 7.42
C TRP A 455 32.88 -1.55 8.94
N GLY A 456 32.38 -2.54 9.68
CA GLY A 456 32.43 -2.60 11.14
C GLY A 456 33.84 -2.40 11.71
N GLU A 457 34.76 -3.28 11.33
CA GLU A 457 36.16 -3.23 11.78
C GLU A 457 36.92 -1.96 11.34
N PRO A 458 36.91 -1.56 10.05
CA PRO A 458 37.71 -0.42 9.60
C PRO A 458 37.18 0.96 10.06
N THR A 459 35.95 1.06 10.58
CA THR A 459 35.37 2.35 10.98
C THR A 459 35.93 2.84 12.32
N THR A 460 36.79 3.84 12.31
CA THR A 460 37.38 4.46 13.50
C THR A 460 36.69 5.76 13.91
N ILE A 461 36.00 6.43 12.99
CA ILE A 461 35.26 7.68 13.26
C ILE A 461 33.83 7.55 12.72
N LEU A 462 32.85 8.02 13.48
CA LEU A 462 31.45 8.15 13.05
C LEU A 462 30.99 9.59 13.19
N LEU A 463 30.37 10.12 12.13
CA LEU A 463 29.83 11.46 12.07
C LEU A 463 28.33 11.37 11.78
N GLN A 464 27.49 11.90 12.67
CA GLN A 464 26.04 11.93 12.50
C GLN A 464 25.56 13.38 12.43
N TYR A 465 24.82 13.68 11.36
CA TYR A 465 24.07 14.92 11.18
C TYR A 465 22.60 14.63 11.44
N TRP A 466 22.00 15.33 12.40
CA TRP A 466 20.58 15.27 12.67
C TRP A 466 19.90 16.55 12.18
N LEU A 467 18.88 16.36 11.37
CA LEU A 467 18.08 17.37 10.69
C LEU A 467 16.70 17.38 11.34
N PHE A 468 16.20 18.56 11.66
CA PHE A 468 14.89 18.73 12.25
C PHE A 468 13.97 19.47 11.30
N TYR A 469 12.84 18.87 10.97
CA TYR A 469 11.78 19.50 10.20
C TYR A 469 10.62 19.81 11.13
N ARG A 470 10.06 21.01 11.04
CA ARG A 470 8.97 21.43 11.92
C ARG A 470 7.68 20.65 11.63
N TYR A 471 7.47 20.32 10.37
CA TYR A 471 6.24 19.78 9.84
C TYR A 471 6.51 19.07 8.52
N ASP A 472 5.73 18.02 8.27
CA ASP A 472 5.77 17.16 7.11
C ASP A 472 4.35 17.06 6.53
N GLU A 473 4.22 17.33 5.24
CA GLU A 473 2.99 17.03 4.50
C GLU A 473 3.32 16.23 3.26
N TRP A 474 3.32 14.92 3.43
CA TRP A 474 3.56 14.01 2.32
C TRP A 474 2.27 13.79 1.55
N VAL A 475 2.30 14.07 0.25
CA VAL A 475 1.15 13.88 -0.65
C VAL A 475 1.54 12.99 -1.80
N SER A 476 0.89 11.84 -1.91
CA SER A 476 1.06 10.92 -3.02
C SER A 476 -0.28 10.62 -3.71
N PRO A 477 -0.41 10.94 -5.01
CA PRO A 477 -1.60 10.58 -5.76
C PRO A 477 -1.66 9.06 -5.97
N VAL A 478 -2.84 8.51 -5.70
CA VAL A 478 -3.17 7.10 -5.84
C VAL A 478 -4.41 6.94 -6.71
N VAL A 479 -4.73 5.72 -7.14
CA VAL A 479 -5.80 5.52 -8.11
C VAL A 479 -7.18 5.87 -7.57
N ALA A 480 -7.37 5.80 -6.25
CA ALA A 480 -8.60 6.23 -5.59
C ALA A 480 -8.66 7.74 -5.27
N GLY A 481 -7.55 8.48 -5.40
CA GLY A 481 -7.47 9.88 -4.96
C GLY A 481 -6.04 10.31 -4.62
N GLN A 482 -5.84 10.86 -3.42
CA GLN A 482 -4.54 11.23 -2.87
C GLN A 482 -4.38 10.58 -1.51
N LEU A 483 -3.22 10.02 -1.22
CA LEU A 483 -2.80 9.77 0.14
C LEU A 483 -2.11 11.02 0.64
N GLU A 484 -2.63 11.59 1.70
CA GLU A 484 -2.00 12.67 2.45
C GLU A 484 -1.53 12.10 3.78
N GLN A 485 -0.29 12.39 4.18
CA GLN A 485 0.20 12.15 5.52
C GLN A 485 0.63 13.49 6.11
N HIS A 486 0.03 13.82 7.25
CA HIS A 486 0.28 15.03 8.00
C HIS A 486 1.02 14.64 9.27
N HIS A 487 2.18 15.24 9.50
CA HIS A 487 3.01 14.89 10.63
C HIS A 487 3.73 16.13 11.14
N GLU A 488 3.60 16.40 12.44
CA GLU A 488 4.41 17.43 13.09
C GLU A 488 5.82 16.90 13.28
N ALA A 489 6.81 17.77 13.47
CA ALA A 489 8.16 17.46 13.95
C ALA A 489 8.78 16.14 13.49
N ASP A 490 9.72 16.23 12.56
CA ASP A 490 10.46 15.08 12.08
C ASP A 490 11.96 15.19 12.32
N TRP A 491 12.57 14.02 12.52
CA TRP A 491 13.98 13.84 12.81
C TRP A 491 14.59 12.88 11.81
N GLU A 492 15.43 13.44 10.96
CA GLU A 492 16.11 12.73 9.90
C GLU A 492 17.63 12.82 10.11
N ALA A 493 18.37 11.84 9.61
CA ALA A 493 19.78 11.66 9.90
C ALA A 493 20.63 11.23 8.69
N VAL A 494 21.80 11.84 8.58
CA VAL A 494 22.88 11.43 7.69
C VAL A 494 24.06 10.97 8.53
N THR A 495 24.49 9.73 8.36
CA THR A 495 25.64 9.16 9.07
C THR A 495 26.78 8.86 8.11
N ILE A 496 28.00 9.27 8.42
CA ILE A 496 29.20 8.94 7.63
C ILE A 496 30.18 8.20 8.53
N GLY A 497 30.65 7.03 8.07
CA GLY A 497 31.71 6.28 8.73
C GLY A 497 33.04 6.46 8.02
N PHE A 498 34.11 6.62 8.80
CA PHE A 498 35.47 6.82 8.30
C PHE A 498 36.44 5.81 8.90
N ALA A 499 37.45 5.44 8.12
CA ALA A 499 38.74 5.04 8.64
C ALA A 499 39.57 6.30 8.94
N ASP A 500 40.75 6.11 9.52
CA ASP A 500 41.64 7.23 9.87
C ASP A 500 42.00 8.10 8.67
N ASP A 501 42.14 7.50 7.49
CA ASP A 501 42.62 8.14 6.26
C ASP A 501 41.52 8.53 5.27
N ARG A 502 40.30 7.98 5.38
CA ARG A 502 39.25 8.17 4.37
C ARG A 502 37.82 7.83 4.85
N PRO A 503 36.79 8.41 4.22
CA PRO A 503 35.41 7.95 4.37
C PRO A 503 35.20 6.56 3.75
N LEU A 504 34.33 5.76 4.38
CA LEU A 504 34.04 4.37 4.03
C LEU A 504 32.62 4.18 3.49
N PHE A 505 31.63 4.75 4.17
CA PHE A 505 30.22 4.63 3.82
C PHE A 505 29.42 5.84 4.27
N MET A 506 28.23 5.99 3.68
CA MET A 506 27.19 6.91 4.12
C MET A 506 25.90 6.14 4.37
N GLY A 507 25.26 6.40 5.50
CA GLY A 507 23.90 5.95 5.84
C GLY A 507 22.94 7.14 5.80
N LEU A 508 21.77 6.93 5.20
CA LEU A 508 20.69 7.90 5.06
C LEU A 508 19.43 7.29 5.69
N SER A 509 18.81 7.99 6.64
CA SER A 509 17.52 7.54 7.17
C SER A 509 16.39 7.78 6.18
N GLU A 510 15.43 6.87 6.19
CA GLU A 510 14.22 6.92 5.35
C GLU A 510 13.04 6.51 6.24
N HIS A 511 12.29 7.47 6.77
CA HIS A 511 11.20 7.22 7.71
C HIS A 511 11.69 6.41 8.94
N CYS A 512 11.22 5.17 9.12
CA CYS A 512 11.63 4.28 10.22
C CYS A 512 12.83 3.37 9.89
N GLY A 513 13.39 3.50 8.68
CA GLY A 513 14.46 2.67 8.15
C GLY A 513 15.60 3.51 7.60
N GLY A 514 16.29 2.96 6.60
CA GLY A 514 17.30 3.71 5.88
C GLY A 514 18.10 2.89 4.88
N GLN A 515 18.94 3.59 4.15
CA GLN A 515 19.84 3.02 3.16
C GLN A 515 21.28 3.34 3.48
N TRP A 516 22.19 2.46 3.08
CA TRP A 516 23.62 2.76 3.15
C TRP A 516 24.32 2.50 1.82
N TYR A 517 25.36 3.28 1.59
CA TYR A 517 26.12 3.32 0.36
C TYR A 517 27.62 3.30 0.67
N PRO A 518 28.42 2.49 -0.03
CA PRO A 518 29.86 2.66 -0.04
C PRO A 518 30.22 4.09 -0.47
N TRP A 519 31.20 4.72 0.18
CA TRP A 519 31.52 6.12 -0.09
C TRP A 519 31.86 6.40 -1.56
N LYS A 520 32.51 5.45 -2.24
CA LYS A 520 32.84 5.54 -3.66
C LYS A 520 31.62 5.75 -4.58
N ASP A 521 30.42 5.36 -4.13
CA ASP A 521 29.17 5.45 -4.89
C ASP A 521 28.41 6.74 -4.52
N VAL A 522 28.89 7.50 -3.52
CA VAL A 522 28.27 8.74 -3.06
C VAL A 522 28.62 9.90 -3.99
N LYS A 523 27.61 10.67 -4.41
CA LYS A 523 27.84 11.92 -5.15
C LYS A 523 28.21 13.04 -4.19
N THR A 524 29.24 13.79 -4.57
CA THR A 524 29.73 14.92 -3.77
C THR A 524 29.77 16.20 -4.58
N THR A 525 29.68 17.33 -3.88
CA THR A 525 29.78 18.68 -4.46
C THR A 525 30.77 19.55 -3.67
N GLY A 526 30.93 20.81 -4.09
CA GLY A 526 31.79 21.82 -3.49
C GLY A 526 33.04 22.14 -4.30
N ALA A 527 33.83 23.10 -3.80
CA ALA A 527 35.17 23.37 -4.34
C ALA A 527 36.08 22.16 -4.14
N GLN A 528 37.09 22.00 -4.99
CA GLN A 528 38.03 20.88 -4.89
C GLN A 528 38.82 20.94 -3.57
N PRO A 529 38.92 19.83 -2.81
CA PRO A 529 38.36 18.52 -3.12
C PRO A 529 36.86 18.40 -2.81
N ARG A 530 36.09 17.84 -3.75
CA ARG A 530 34.65 17.57 -3.58
C ARG A 530 34.41 16.48 -2.54
N VAL A 531 34.00 16.85 -1.33
CA VAL A 531 33.82 15.90 -0.22
C VAL A 531 32.48 16.02 0.50
N ARG A 532 31.66 17.02 0.12
CA ARG A 532 30.35 17.24 0.72
C ARG A 532 29.31 16.37 0.02
N PRO A 533 28.67 15.40 0.69
CA PRO A 533 27.72 14.51 0.04
C PRO A 533 26.46 15.28 -0.36
N LEU A 534 25.90 14.93 -1.50
CA LEU A 534 24.57 15.36 -1.92
C LEU A 534 23.53 14.40 -1.37
N VAL A 535 22.45 14.94 -0.83
CA VAL A 535 21.34 14.16 -0.28
C VAL A 535 20.04 14.72 -0.84
N ALA A 536 19.29 13.91 -1.55
CA ALA A 536 17.98 14.26 -2.09
C ALA A 536 16.90 13.98 -1.06
N VAL A 537 16.16 15.01 -0.67
CA VAL A 537 15.16 14.93 0.39
C VAL A 537 13.77 14.76 -0.23
N ALA A 538 13.01 13.80 0.28
CA ALA A 538 11.68 13.51 -0.24
C ALA A 538 10.68 14.59 0.15
N THR A 539 9.88 14.99 -0.83
CA THR A 539 8.92 16.07 -0.70
C THR A 539 7.87 15.71 0.34
N GLY A 540 7.82 16.46 1.43
CA GLY A 540 6.83 16.36 2.48
C GLY A 540 6.95 15.16 3.41
N SER A 541 7.83 14.18 3.14
CA SER A 541 8.16 13.09 4.07
C SER A 541 9.58 13.16 4.63
N HIS A 542 10.43 14.02 4.04
CA HIS A 542 11.81 14.29 4.44
C HIS A 542 12.80 13.11 4.49
N ALA A 543 12.37 11.91 4.07
CA ALA A 543 13.25 10.77 3.88
C ALA A 543 14.44 11.11 2.95
N ASN A 544 15.62 10.60 3.30
CA ASN A 544 16.88 10.97 2.65
C ASN A 544 17.32 9.92 1.63
N TYR A 545 17.57 10.36 0.40
CA TYR A 545 17.98 9.51 -0.70
C TYR A 545 19.30 9.97 -1.31
N LEU A 546 20.03 9.04 -1.94
CA LEU A 546 21.29 9.39 -2.60
C LEU A 546 21.08 10.23 -3.88
N TYR A 547 19.93 10.06 -4.54
CA TYR A 547 19.62 10.71 -5.81
C TYR A 547 18.17 11.20 -5.85
N PRO A 548 17.89 12.32 -6.55
CA PRO A 548 16.56 12.66 -7.00
C PRO A 548 15.99 11.54 -7.87
N ASN A 549 14.86 11.04 -7.43
CA ASN A 549 14.06 10.01 -8.03
C ASN A 549 12.59 10.38 -7.81
N PRO A 550 11.83 10.67 -8.88
CA PRO A 550 10.42 11.01 -8.77
C PRO A 550 9.54 9.79 -8.42
N ALA A 551 10.12 8.58 -8.34
CA ALA A 551 9.41 7.33 -8.22
C ALA A 551 10.04 6.38 -7.18
N GLN A 552 10.48 6.90 -6.04
CA GLN A 552 11.01 6.08 -4.96
C GLN A 552 9.87 5.46 -4.12
N ALA A 553 9.91 4.16 -3.84
CA ALA A 553 8.95 3.55 -2.92
C ALA A 553 9.35 3.89 -1.47
N PRO A 554 8.43 4.42 -0.64
CA PRO A 554 8.71 4.71 0.77
C PRO A 554 8.88 3.42 1.58
N ASP A 555 9.80 3.41 2.56
CA ASP A 555 9.95 2.29 3.52
C ASP A 555 9.14 2.52 4.80
N TRP A 556 7.82 2.54 4.68
CA TRP A 556 6.95 2.52 5.86
C TRP A 556 6.91 1.17 6.55
N THR A 557 7.30 0.10 5.84
CA THR A 557 7.31 -1.26 6.38
C THR A 557 8.26 -1.41 7.56
N GLY A 558 9.36 -0.65 7.58
CA GLY A 558 10.25 -0.59 8.71
C GLY A 558 9.55 -0.21 10.01
N CYS A 559 8.56 0.69 9.97
CA CYS A 559 7.79 1.11 11.15
C CYS A 559 7.00 -0.05 11.78
N ALA A 560 6.52 -0.96 10.94
CA ALA A 560 5.78 -2.15 11.37
C ALA A 560 6.69 -3.34 11.70
N SER A 561 8.02 -3.14 11.77
CA SER A 561 9.02 -4.21 11.89
C SER A 561 8.89 -5.29 10.80
N MET A 562 8.28 -4.94 9.66
CA MET A 562 8.25 -5.78 8.50
C MET A 562 9.58 -5.65 7.76
N PRO A 563 10.05 -6.70 7.07
CA PRO A 563 11.23 -6.57 6.21
C PRO A 563 11.04 -5.41 5.26
N ALA A 564 12.06 -4.56 5.13
CA ALA A 564 12.02 -3.43 4.22
C ALA A 564 11.51 -3.88 2.84
N ARG A 565 10.72 -3.02 2.20
CA ARG A 565 10.25 -3.19 0.83
C ARG A 565 9.22 -4.32 0.62
N THR A 566 8.65 -4.90 1.68
CA THR A 566 7.57 -5.89 1.56
C THR A 566 6.29 -5.32 0.92
N THR A 567 6.04 -4.03 1.09
CA THR A 567 4.91 -3.33 0.44
C THR A 567 5.30 -2.66 -0.87
N THR A 568 6.57 -2.71 -1.28
CA THR A 568 7.09 -1.96 -2.42
C THR A 568 6.32 -2.22 -3.69
N LEU A 569 5.86 -3.44 -3.96
CA LEU A 569 5.01 -3.68 -5.13
C LEU A 569 3.64 -3.01 -5.00
N LEU A 570 2.96 -3.16 -3.87
CA LEU A 570 1.66 -2.53 -3.68
C LEU A 570 1.79 -1.01 -3.74
N SER A 571 2.88 -0.49 -3.16
CA SER A 571 3.30 0.89 -3.30
C SER A 571 3.44 1.24 -4.77
N TYR A 572 4.21 0.45 -5.53
CA TYR A 572 4.45 0.62 -6.97
C TYR A 572 3.16 0.65 -7.77
N ALA A 573 2.34 -0.38 -7.65
CA ALA A 573 1.07 -0.50 -8.33
C ALA A 573 0.08 0.62 -7.95
N SER A 574 0.08 1.05 -6.69
CA SER A 574 -0.82 2.09 -6.20
C SER A 574 -0.27 3.51 -6.34
N ASN A 575 0.91 3.67 -6.95
CA ASN A 575 1.61 4.95 -7.08
C ASN A 575 1.91 5.68 -5.76
N ILE A 576 2.12 4.93 -4.68
CA ILE A 576 2.57 5.47 -3.39
C ILE A 576 4.08 5.68 -3.47
N ARG A 577 4.53 6.93 -3.58
CA ARG A 577 5.93 7.30 -3.81
C ARG A 577 6.41 8.42 -2.93
N ASP A 578 7.64 8.29 -2.48
CA ASP A 578 8.46 9.44 -2.17
C ASP A 578 8.97 10.08 -3.47
N ARG A 579 8.82 11.40 -3.53
CA ARG A 579 9.23 12.21 -4.67
C ARG A 579 10.34 13.13 -4.24
N THR A 580 11.52 12.95 -4.79
CA THR A 580 12.65 13.84 -4.55
C THR A 580 12.91 14.69 -5.80
N GLY A 581 13.56 15.82 -5.62
CA GLY A 581 13.95 16.74 -6.69
C GLY A 581 15.31 17.37 -6.41
N ALA A 582 15.82 18.14 -7.37
CA ALA A 582 17.01 18.98 -7.21
C ALA A 582 16.77 20.35 -7.83
N ASP A 583 15.60 20.91 -7.54
CA ASP A 583 15.19 22.21 -8.03
C ASP A 583 15.86 23.33 -7.26
N TRP A 584 16.10 23.15 -5.96
CA TRP A 584 16.89 24.05 -5.11
C TRP A 584 17.75 23.23 -4.15
N SER A 585 18.75 23.87 -3.55
CA SER A 585 19.67 23.23 -2.60
C SER A 585 19.73 23.98 -1.28
N TRP A 586 20.09 23.28 -0.22
CA TRP A 586 20.22 23.84 1.12
C TRP A 586 21.55 23.43 1.73
N GLU A 587 22.17 24.36 2.43
CA GLU A 587 23.38 24.12 3.18
C GLU A 587 23.25 24.60 4.63
N PRO A 588 23.74 23.82 5.60
CA PRO A 588 23.71 24.23 6.99
C PRO A 588 24.61 25.45 7.23
N ARG A 589 24.03 26.53 7.74
CA ARG A 589 24.81 27.69 8.23
C ARG A 589 25.28 27.54 9.67
N ARG A 590 24.48 26.87 10.50
CA ARG A 590 24.78 26.66 11.92
C ARG A 590 24.98 25.18 12.21
N PHE A 591 26.11 24.88 12.82
CA PHE A 591 26.46 23.56 13.33
C PHE A 591 26.38 23.61 14.86
N VAL A 592 25.58 22.73 15.44
CA VAL A 592 25.45 22.62 16.90
C VAL A 592 26.01 21.26 17.31
N PRO A 593 27.20 21.20 17.96
CA PRO A 593 27.70 19.95 18.49
C PRO A 593 26.74 19.45 19.58
N VAL A 594 26.38 18.17 19.52
CA VAL A 594 25.42 17.54 20.44
C VAL A 594 25.89 16.17 20.91
N ASN A 595 25.45 15.83 22.11
CA ASN A 595 25.46 14.49 22.68
C ASN A 595 24.13 14.25 23.42
N GLY A 596 23.93 13.07 23.99
CA GLY A 596 22.69 12.68 24.67
C GLY A 596 22.37 13.50 25.93
N ARG A 597 23.33 14.29 26.42
CA ARG A 597 23.15 15.23 27.55
C ARG A 597 22.88 16.67 27.11
N THR A 598 23.07 16.96 25.83
CA THR A 598 22.95 18.32 25.28
C THR A 598 21.50 18.60 24.86
N TYR A 599 21.01 19.80 25.16
CA TYR A 599 19.69 20.23 24.68
C TYR A 599 19.72 20.52 23.17
N PRO A 600 18.73 20.09 22.37
CA PRO A 600 17.46 19.43 22.75
C PRO A 600 17.51 17.90 22.79
N MET A 601 18.67 17.28 22.55
CA MET A 601 18.82 15.82 22.45
C MET A 601 18.59 15.10 23.77
N ASN A 602 18.71 15.79 24.91
CA ASN A 602 18.44 15.22 26.23
C ASN A 602 16.95 15.20 26.62
N ILE A 603 16.05 15.69 25.78
CA ILE A 603 14.61 15.63 26.05
C ILE A 603 14.14 14.17 25.95
N VAL A 604 13.44 13.66 26.95
CA VAL A 604 12.94 12.27 26.99
C VAL A 604 11.49 12.23 26.50
N ALA A 605 11.29 12.66 25.26
CA ALA A 605 9.96 12.80 24.67
C ALA A 605 9.85 12.15 23.29
N ARG A 606 8.59 11.91 22.90
CA ARG A 606 8.16 11.61 21.54
C ARG A 606 7.66 12.90 20.89
N TRP A 607 8.15 13.18 19.70
CA TRP A 607 7.77 14.35 18.93
C TRP A 607 6.56 13.97 18.09
N ALA A 608 5.58 14.86 17.99
CA ALA A 608 4.40 14.67 17.16
C ALA A 608 3.63 13.37 17.45
N PRO A 609 2.94 13.26 18.59
CA PRO A 609 2.12 12.08 18.87
C PRO A 609 1.02 11.82 17.83
N TYR A 610 0.76 12.77 16.93
CA TYR A 610 -0.22 12.68 15.87
C TYR A 610 0.47 12.67 14.50
N SER A 611 0.60 11.49 13.91
CA SER A 611 0.85 11.29 12.48
C SER A 611 -0.42 10.75 11.84
N ARG A 612 -1.04 11.53 10.94
CA ARG A 612 -2.32 11.15 10.33
C ARG A 612 -2.14 10.87 8.86
N THR A 613 -2.49 9.65 8.44
CA THR A 613 -2.65 9.33 7.02
C THR A 613 -4.13 9.36 6.63
N GLU A 614 -4.45 10.08 5.55
CA GLU A 614 -5.79 10.17 4.98
C GLU A 614 -5.78 9.77 3.50
N LEU A 615 -6.78 8.99 3.08
CA LEU A 615 -7.16 8.86 1.67
C LEU A 615 -8.16 9.96 1.33
N VAL A 616 -7.72 10.92 0.54
CA VAL A 616 -8.50 12.05 0.04
C VAL A 616 -8.99 11.73 -1.37
N THR A 617 -10.28 11.48 -1.49
CA THR A 617 -10.97 11.23 -2.76
C THR A 617 -11.85 12.43 -3.11
N PRO A 618 -12.36 12.55 -4.35
CA PRO A 618 -13.28 13.64 -4.72
C PRO A 618 -14.55 13.71 -3.85
N TYR A 619 -14.93 12.61 -3.19
CA TYR A 619 -16.18 12.51 -2.45
C TYR A 619 -16.00 12.31 -0.95
N ARG A 620 -14.79 12.03 -0.47
CA ARG A 620 -14.52 11.67 0.92
C ARG A 620 -13.05 11.85 1.30
N ARG A 621 -12.81 12.39 2.49
CA ARG A 621 -11.56 12.20 3.24
C ARG A 621 -11.74 11.03 4.21
N GLN A 622 -10.89 10.02 4.10
CA GLN A 622 -10.93 8.83 4.94
C GLN A 622 -9.61 8.67 5.68
N ARG A 623 -9.65 8.79 7.00
CA ARG A 623 -8.50 8.44 7.85
C ARG A 623 -8.16 6.95 7.73
N LEU A 624 -6.88 6.67 7.51
CA LEU A 624 -6.33 5.32 7.38
C LEU A 624 -5.62 4.95 8.68
N GLY A 625 -6.22 4.06 9.47
CA GLY A 625 -5.64 3.60 10.73
C GLY A 625 -5.78 4.59 11.89
N GLN A 626 -5.10 4.27 12.99
CA GLN A 626 -4.93 5.18 14.12
C GLN A 626 -3.78 6.14 13.83
N ASP A 627 -3.71 7.24 14.58
CA ASP A 627 -2.55 8.13 14.41
C ASP A 627 -1.31 7.35 14.83
N ALA A 628 -0.31 7.33 13.96
CA ALA A 628 1.00 6.80 14.34
C ALA A 628 1.69 7.84 15.21
N PHE A 629 2.51 7.37 16.14
CA PHE A 629 3.34 8.27 16.90
C PHE A 629 4.53 8.70 16.06
N GLY A 630 4.88 9.99 16.12
CA GLY A 630 6.10 10.51 15.53
C GLY A 630 7.37 10.04 16.23
N PRO A 631 8.52 10.54 15.77
CA PRO A 631 9.82 10.05 16.18
C PRO A 631 10.08 10.32 17.67
N ALA A 632 10.78 9.38 18.31
CA ALA A 632 11.38 9.67 19.61
C ALA A 632 12.51 10.70 19.44
N THR A 633 12.83 11.44 20.50
CA THR A 633 14.03 12.30 20.51
C THR A 633 15.26 11.49 20.05
N PRO A 634 16.17 12.05 19.24
CA PRO A 634 17.28 11.29 18.65
C PRO A 634 18.04 10.41 19.65
N SER A 635 18.33 10.90 20.86
CA SER A 635 19.02 10.13 21.91
C SER A 635 18.35 8.82 22.34
N LEU A 636 17.04 8.69 22.11
CA LEU A 636 16.24 7.50 22.40
C LEU A 636 16.15 6.54 21.21
N GLN A 637 16.66 6.92 20.04
CA GLN A 637 16.60 6.10 18.84
C GLN A 637 17.79 5.11 18.77
N LEU A 638 17.56 3.94 18.16
CA LEU A 638 18.61 2.95 17.95
C LEU A 638 19.70 3.44 16.97
N LEU A 639 19.34 4.29 16.00
CA LEU A 639 20.31 4.89 15.08
C LEU A 639 21.30 5.82 15.82
N TRP A 640 20.87 6.47 16.89
CA TRP A 640 21.73 7.31 17.71
C TRP A 640 22.64 6.50 18.63
N SER A 641 22.07 5.52 19.33
CA SER A 641 22.79 4.77 20.37
C SER A 641 23.65 3.62 19.82
N GLN A 642 23.25 3.01 18.70
CA GLN A 642 23.94 1.85 18.10
C GLN A 642 23.99 1.98 16.56
N PRO A 643 24.55 3.08 16.00
CA PRO A 643 24.50 3.36 14.56
C PRO A 643 25.01 2.21 13.70
N MET A 644 26.18 1.62 14.00
CA MET A 644 26.73 0.53 13.18
C MET A 644 25.83 -0.70 13.16
N ARG A 645 25.25 -1.06 14.31
CA ARG A 645 24.33 -2.20 14.40
C ARG A 645 23.03 -1.91 13.65
N THR A 646 22.50 -0.70 13.79
CA THR A 646 21.26 -0.28 13.12
C THR A 646 21.44 -0.30 11.60
N ILE A 647 22.49 0.34 11.09
CA ILE A 647 22.74 0.48 9.65
C ILE A 647 23.04 -0.87 8.97
N PHE A 648 23.84 -1.74 9.61
CA PHE A 648 24.33 -2.95 8.96
C PHE A 648 23.68 -4.27 9.40
N HIS A 649 22.92 -4.28 10.49
CA HIS A 649 22.36 -5.51 11.07
C HIS A 649 20.87 -5.41 11.41
N SER A 650 20.22 -4.26 11.22
CA SER A 650 18.76 -4.18 11.34
C SER A 650 18.06 -4.75 10.11
N ARG A 651 16.76 -5.06 10.24
CA ARG A 651 15.90 -5.50 9.13
C ARG A 651 15.29 -4.35 8.33
N THR A 652 15.44 -3.12 8.84
CA THR A 652 14.85 -1.90 8.29
C THR A 652 15.89 -1.02 7.60
N TRP A 653 17.17 -1.43 7.63
CA TRP A 653 18.25 -0.82 6.88
C TRP A 653 18.80 -1.80 5.86
N HIS A 654 19.10 -1.31 4.66
CA HIS A 654 19.63 -2.15 3.59
C HIS A 654 20.63 -1.39 2.70
N PRO A 655 21.48 -2.11 1.95
CA PRO A 655 22.30 -1.47 0.93
C PRO A 655 21.39 -0.72 -0.07
N GLY A 656 21.78 0.49 -0.44
CA GLY A 656 21.13 1.21 -1.53
C GLY A 656 21.51 0.61 -2.89
N ALA A 657 20.64 0.79 -3.89
CA ALA A 657 20.96 0.40 -5.27
C ALA A 657 21.93 1.44 -5.86
N SER A 658 23.03 0.96 -6.44
CA SER A 658 24.02 1.81 -7.14
C SER A 658 23.69 2.00 -8.61
#